data_AF-A0A3M8B1S8-F1
#
_entry.id   AF-A0A3M8B1S8-F1
#
_cell.length_a   1.000
_cell.length_b   1.000
_cell.length_c   1.000
_cell.angle_alpha   90.00
_cell.angle_beta   90.00
_cell.angle_gamma   90.00
#
_symmetry.space_group_name_H-M   'P 1'
#
loop_
_entity.id
_entity.type
_entity.pdbx_description
1 polymer ?
#
loop_
_entity_poly.entity_id
_entity_poly.type
_entity_poly.pdbx_seq_one_letter_code
_entity_poly.pdbx_strand_id
1 'polypeptide(L)'
;MQKLIRTLSSGLLVAALLTPGVASAAGGFLPYKDIGTHWAKASIIRGVQAGLFAAGADAPMFYPNREMTRAEFVALMDRLYNGGQYQLYPLTFLSEHAEWSKGEGFDEPYLPYKDVDRLTWMYNPTLRVSVILDRLYGPNAIQEVFPGEAMNPNQPITREEAAKLMQMFTMSPDSAKAWEEVKAWGWLEGERSDKLKRGEAAAAADRMITYLVQDTILPLLDYDGQKFPMVPEIEELFPYFATYTIWSTTEEKAYVEAVDAIRNHEDTDQTFQVLRKLLGTSFDNRIGLHFYLSWDPETEISANLDEAMSAIDAYFADKVIAPDTLRLLSANVYDLALQLGANDPQQFAKVLDRLSTYEAKVKPDSKEWEALAIYLGALEIRSGQTEKALSRYKQFAAANPEALLNACYYLHQDGRLEEAAALLATVKPNAADTRMVQLGKLLQQELASLQEQTAIVSDLGYSLRRLDSTESYQVKGEAVLSGFTFKYTQEIDQRSQISKLNGFYQSPQKLVSDKLSTYTDGRKHIQYSYDSESQKWEQHKTDKLDFLHEWVSALPVAERAKTLHARYFKQSFGEIDVITEWIPGAALEEKSASLMLERGKVKHVPLFMNKYYIDRASDRVVKHTWRYEEIYSSDEYVAYSGTDRYDYAANVKLSIPDEVRKGVTP
;
A
#
# COMPACT_ATOMS: atom_id res chain seq x y z
N MET A 1 -14.96 -33.75 -5.42
CA MET A 1 -14.03 -32.60 -5.55
C MET A 1 -14.66 -31.36 -4.90
N GLN A 2 -14.80 -31.39 -3.57
CA GLN A 2 -15.26 -30.28 -2.72
C GLN A 2 -14.83 -30.51 -1.25
N LYS A 3 -13.78 -31.32 -1.07
CA LYS A 3 -13.11 -31.64 0.19
C LYS A 3 -11.62 -31.77 -0.12
N LEU A 4 -11.01 -30.66 -0.56
CA LEU A 4 -9.55 -30.54 -0.70
C LEU A 4 -9.08 -29.07 -0.78
N ILE A 5 -9.86 -28.16 -0.19
CA ILE A 5 -9.52 -26.74 0.02
C ILE A 5 -10.10 -26.36 1.39
N ARG A 6 -9.53 -26.91 2.47
CA ARG A 6 -9.75 -26.47 3.87
C ARG A 6 -8.80 -27.13 4.89
N THR A 7 -7.70 -27.70 4.43
CA THR A 7 -6.68 -28.37 5.27
C THR A 7 -5.28 -27.97 4.83
N LEU A 8 -5.00 -26.66 4.82
CA LEU A 8 -3.66 -26.07 4.75
C LEU A 8 -3.54 -24.86 5.71
N SER A 9 -4.16 -24.97 6.88
CA SER A 9 -4.09 -23.97 7.96
C SER A 9 -3.87 -24.62 9.33
N SER A 10 -3.31 -25.84 9.35
CA SER A 10 -2.97 -26.56 10.59
C SER A 10 -1.70 -27.37 10.35
N GLY A 11 -0.54 -26.73 10.46
CA GLY A 11 0.74 -27.42 10.25
C GLY A 11 1.97 -26.54 10.01
N LEU A 12 2.05 -25.36 10.64
CA LEU A 12 3.27 -24.54 10.67
C LEU A 12 3.31 -23.74 11.98
N LEU A 13 3.32 -24.48 13.09
CA LEU A 13 3.58 -23.96 14.43
C LEU A 13 4.69 -24.78 15.09
N VAL A 14 5.81 -24.93 14.37
CA VAL A 14 7.10 -25.40 14.93
C VAL A 14 8.27 -24.64 14.27
N ALA A 15 8.20 -23.31 14.31
CA ALA A 15 9.38 -22.44 14.14
C ALA A 15 9.44 -21.34 15.22
N ALA A 16 8.75 -21.54 16.34
CA ALA A 16 8.85 -20.71 17.54
C ALA A 16 9.89 -21.25 18.56
N LEU A 17 10.91 -21.95 18.07
CA LEU A 17 12.05 -22.42 18.87
C LEU A 17 13.32 -21.90 18.21
N LEU A 18 13.62 -20.62 18.46
CA LEU A 18 14.97 -20.02 18.54
C LEU A 18 14.92 -18.48 18.76
N THR A 19 13.78 -17.91 19.15
CA THR A 19 13.79 -16.61 19.82
C THR A 19 14.16 -16.82 21.29
N PRO A 20 15.28 -16.30 21.82
CA PRO A 20 15.48 -16.26 23.25
C PRO A 20 14.36 -15.42 23.86
N GLY A 21 13.50 -16.08 24.62
CA GLY A 21 12.37 -15.46 25.31
C GLY A 21 12.85 -14.38 26.27
N VAL A 22 12.42 -13.14 26.04
CA VAL A 22 12.39 -12.13 27.09
C VAL A 22 11.04 -12.24 27.79
N ALA A 23 11.05 -12.91 28.94
CA ALA A 23 9.98 -12.86 29.89
C ALA A 23 9.77 -11.40 30.32
N SER A 24 8.53 -10.90 30.16
CA SER A 24 8.08 -9.70 30.84
C SER A 24 7.99 -10.00 32.33
N ALA A 25 8.88 -9.40 33.12
CA ALA A 25 8.72 -9.20 34.56
C ALA A 25 9.36 -7.85 34.92
N ALA A 26 8.74 -7.15 35.86
CA ALA A 26 8.98 -5.77 36.28
C ALA A 26 10.40 -5.46 36.81
N GLY A 27 11.40 -5.50 35.93
CA GLY A 27 12.75 -4.97 36.11
C GLY A 27 13.20 -4.35 34.78
N GLY A 28 13.46 -3.04 34.75
CA GLY A 28 13.74 -2.31 33.51
C GLY A 28 14.89 -2.91 32.71
N PHE A 29 14.58 -3.56 31.59
CA PHE A 29 15.55 -4.09 30.64
C PHE A 29 16.41 -2.94 30.10
N LEU A 30 17.69 -2.91 30.50
CA LEU A 30 18.69 -1.99 29.96
C LEU A 30 19.57 -2.77 28.99
N PRO A 31 19.36 -2.66 27.66
CA PRO A 31 20.04 -3.49 26.67
C PRO A 31 21.56 -3.25 26.59
N TYR A 32 22.02 -2.07 27.02
CA TYR A 32 23.43 -1.66 26.95
C TYR A 32 23.86 -0.95 28.23
N LYS A 33 25.11 -1.17 28.66
CA LYS A 33 25.61 -0.62 29.93
C LYS A 33 25.84 0.89 29.90
N ASP A 34 26.08 1.47 28.72
CA ASP A 34 26.51 2.86 28.52
C ASP A 34 25.38 3.85 28.17
N ILE A 35 24.13 3.39 28.13
CA ILE A 35 22.98 4.27 27.83
C ILE A 35 22.26 4.77 29.08
N GLY A 36 22.69 4.35 30.28
CA GLY A 36 21.95 4.55 31.53
C GLY A 36 21.51 5.99 31.82
N THR A 37 22.38 6.97 31.53
CA THR A 37 22.17 8.42 31.68
C THR A 37 22.08 9.18 30.35
N HIS A 38 22.10 8.48 29.21
CA HIS A 38 22.09 9.10 27.90
C HIS A 38 20.67 9.58 27.53
N TRP A 39 20.53 10.76 26.94
CA TRP A 39 19.22 11.33 26.59
C TRP A 39 18.42 10.43 25.61
N ALA A 40 19.11 9.78 24.67
CA ALA A 40 18.51 8.86 23.69
C ALA A 40 18.16 7.48 24.27
N LYS A 41 18.32 7.23 25.58
CA LYS A 41 18.10 5.92 26.22
C LYS A 41 16.76 5.29 25.84
N ALA A 42 15.67 6.06 25.93
CA ALA A 42 14.34 5.55 25.63
C ALA A 42 14.20 5.12 24.17
N SER A 43 14.67 5.96 23.23
CA SER A 43 14.66 5.66 21.80
C SER A 43 15.54 4.46 21.45
N ILE A 44 16.70 4.30 22.11
CA ILE A 44 17.56 3.13 21.92
C ILE A 44 16.84 1.86 22.40
N ILE A 45 16.19 1.88 23.57
CA ILE A 45 15.43 0.74 24.08
C ILE A 45 14.29 0.36 23.12
N ARG A 46 13.51 1.34 22.66
CA ARG A 46 12.44 1.11 21.68
C ARG A 46 12.99 0.59 20.35
N GLY A 47 14.13 1.10 19.89
CA GLY A 47 14.80 0.61 18.69
C GLY A 47 15.25 -0.86 18.82
N VAL A 48 15.69 -1.29 20.01
CA VAL A 48 15.97 -2.73 20.27
C VAL A 48 14.67 -3.55 20.24
N GLN A 49 13.60 -3.08 20.88
CA GLN A 49 12.30 -3.75 20.88
C GLN A 49 11.70 -3.88 19.48
N ALA A 50 11.91 -2.88 18.62
CA ALA A 50 11.52 -2.87 17.22
C ALA A 50 12.50 -3.62 16.30
N GLY A 51 13.55 -4.27 16.84
CA GLY A 51 14.52 -5.04 16.06
C GLY A 51 15.51 -4.21 15.23
N LEU A 52 15.57 -2.89 15.41
CA LEU A 52 16.47 -1.99 14.67
C LEU A 52 17.93 -2.11 15.13
N PHE A 53 18.15 -2.42 16.40
CA PHE A 53 19.48 -2.57 17.01
C PHE A 53 19.61 -3.90 17.74
N ALA A 54 20.73 -4.60 17.53
CA ALA A 54 21.01 -5.86 18.20
C ALA A 54 21.47 -5.63 19.65
N ALA A 55 20.91 -6.36 20.61
CA ALA A 55 21.32 -6.36 22.01
C ALA A 55 21.62 -7.79 22.48
N GLY A 56 22.61 -7.95 23.36
CA GLY A 56 23.01 -9.28 23.85
C GLY A 56 24.39 -9.28 24.50
N ALA A 57 24.81 -10.45 24.99
CA ALA A 57 26.10 -10.61 25.67
C ALA A 57 27.29 -10.21 24.80
N ASP A 58 27.19 -10.43 23.48
CA ASP A 58 28.24 -10.12 22.50
C ASP A 58 28.26 -8.64 22.07
N ALA A 59 27.23 -7.87 22.44
CA ALA A 59 27.12 -6.44 22.15
C ALA A 59 26.71 -5.64 23.42
N PRO A 60 27.54 -5.62 24.48
CA PRO A 60 27.17 -5.07 25.79
C PRO A 60 27.13 -3.52 25.83
N MET A 61 27.57 -2.85 24.78
CA MET A 61 27.74 -1.39 24.67
C MET A 61 27.13 -0.88 23.37
N PHE A 62 26.47 0.28 23.42
CA PHE A 62 25.86 0.90 22.24
C PHE A 62 26.75 1.96 21.58
N TYR A 63 27.59 2.64 22.36
CA TYR A 63 28.40 3.79 21.98
C TYR A 63 27.57 4.95 21.40
N PRO A 64 26.61 5.52 22.15
CA PRO A 64 25.65 6.49 21.62
C PRO A 64 26.29 7.79 21.10
N ASN A 65 27.47 8.16 21.61
CA ASN A 65 28.20 9.34 21.17
C ASN A 65 29.17 9.10 20.00
N ARG A 66 29.34 7.84 19.57
CA ARG A 66 30.17 7.50 18.42
C ARG A 66 29.45 7.90 17.13
N GLU A 67 30.21 8.41 16.18
CA GLU A 67 29.73 8.63 14.82
C GLU A 67 29.28 7.30 14.20
N MET A 68 28.12 7.34 13.54
CA MET A 68 27.53 6.21 12.85
C MET A 68 28.13 6.09 11.45
N THR A 69 28.48 4.88 11.02
CA THR A 69 29.03 4.69 9.67
C THR A 69 27.94 4.65 8.61
N ARG A 70 28.30 4.90 7.34
CA ARG A 70 27.38 4.76 6.20
C ARG A 70 26.72 3.38 6.15
N ALA A 71 27.49 2.30 6.32
CA ALA A 71 26.96 0.93 6.33
C ALA A 71 25.98 0.67 7.48
N GLU A 72 26.28 1.18 8.68
CA GLU A 72 25.36 1.05 9.82
C GLU A 72 24.04 1.76 9.56
N PHE A 73 24.08 2.95 8.97
CA PHE A 73 22.87 3.74 8.72
C PHE A 73 22.03 3.15 7.59
N VAL A 74 22.66 2.67 6.51
CA VAL A 74 21.95 1.94 5.45
C VAL A 74 21.26 0.68 6.01
N ALA A 75 21.92 -0.06 6.90
CA ALA A 75 21.29 -1.20 7.58
C ALA A 75 20.14 -0.81 8.52
N LEU A 76 20.18 0.40 9.10
CA LEU A 76 19.06 0.94 9.87
C LEU A 76 17.87 1.28 8.96
N MET A 77 18.11 1.90 7.80
CA MET A 77 17.06 2.24 6.82
C MET A 77 16.39 0.99 6.26
N ASP A 78 17.18 -0.03 5.93
CA ASP A 78 16.70 -1.35 5.52
C ASP A 78 15.71 -1.97 6.52
N ARG A 79 16.06 -1.95 7.82
CA ARG A 79 15.17 -2.48 8.88
C ARG A 79 13.92 -1.62 9.08
N LEU A 80 14.04 -0.29 8.98
CA LEU A 80 12.88 0.61 9.03
C LEU A 80 11.93 0.35 7.87
N TYR A 81 12.47 0.16 6.66
CA TYR A 81 11.68 -0.17 5.49
C TYR A 81 10.93 -1.49 5.67
N ASN A 82 11.57 -2.53 6.20
CA ASN A 82 10.90 -3.79 6.50
C ASN A 82 9.70 -3.63 7.46
N GLY A 83 9.75 -2.66 8.39
CA GLY A 83 8.61 -2.32 9.25
C GLY A 83 7.56 -1.39 8.61
N GLY A 84 7.89 -0.70 7.52
CA GLY A 84 7.04 0.32 6.86
C GLY A 84 6.69 0.03 5.40
N GLN A 85 7.01 -1.15 4.88
CA GLN A 85 6.90 -1.52 3.46
C GLN A 85 5.50 -1.27 2.88
N TYR A 86 4.44 -1.55 3.67
CA TYR A 86 3.05 -1.38 3.24
C TYR A 86 2.72 0.07 2.93
N GLN A 87 3.31 1.03 3.66
CA GLN A 87 3.10 2.45 3.40
C GLN A 87 3.75 2.91 2.10
N LEU A 88 4.86 2.29 1.70
CA LEU A 88 5.62 2.65 0.51
C LEU A 88 5.23 1.84 -0.72
N TYR A 89 4.50 0.73 -0.54
CA TYR A 89 4.04 -0.13 -1.62
C TYR A 89 3.41 0.63 -2.81
N PRO A 90 2.53 1.64 -2.60
CA PRO A 90 1.96 2.39 -3.72
C PRO A 90 3.01 3.07 -4.62
N LEU A 91 4.19 3.40 -4.08
CA LEU A 91 5.30 4.03 -4.80
C LEU A 91 6.37 3.02 -5.24
N THR A 92 6.53 1.89 -4.54
CA THR A 92 7.57 0.89 -4.85
C THR A 92 7.07 -0.25 -5.74
N PHE A 93 5.82 -0.67 -5.63
CA PHE A 93 5.29 -1.91 -6.22
C PHE A 93 6.07 -3.17 -5.79
N LEU A 94 6.89 -3.08 -4.75
CA LEU A 94 7.62 -4.22 -4.19
C LEU A 94 6.71 -4.86 -3.16
N SER A 95 6.12 -6.01 -3.49
CA SER A 95 5.51 -6.89 -2.47
C SER A 95 6.61 -7.68 -1.75
N GLU A 96 6.32 -8.21 -0.56
CA GLU A 96 7.25 -8.99 0.27
C GLU A 96 8.06 -10.05 -0.52
N HIS A 97 7.43 -10.72 -1.50
CA HIS A 97 8.08 -11.75 -2.32
C HIS A 97 8.98 -11.22 -3.45
N ALA A 98 8.81 -9.96 -3.89
CA ALA A 98 9.57 -9.39 -5.01
C ALA A 98 11.00 -8.98 -4.63
N GLU A 99 11.26 -8.79 -3.33
CA GLU A 99 12.56 -8.37 -2.81
C GLU A 99 13.54 -9.53 -2.67
N TRP A 100 13.03 -10.73 -2.34
CA TRP A 100 13.85 -11.90 -2.07
C TRP A 100 14.40 -12.59 -3.34
N SER A 101 13.81 -12.34 -4.51
CA SER A 101 14.26 -12.99 -5.76
C SER A 101 15.47 -12.33 -6.42
N LYS A 102 15.85 -11.10 -6.01
CA LYS A 102 16.95 -10.35 -6.65
C LYS A 102 18.35 -10.59 -6.05
N GLY A 103 18.46 -11.33 -4.94
CA GLY A 103 19.74 -11.58 -4.27
C GLY A 103 20.38 -12.94 -4.56
N GLU A 104 19.65 -13.87 -5.19
CA GLU A 104 20.06 -15.28 -5.32
C GLU A 104 20.34 -15.65 -6.78
N GLY A 105 21.47 -15.19 -7.32
CA GLY A 105 21.91 -15.52 -8.68
C GLY A 105 23.29 -14.93 -9.03
N PHE A 106 23.90 -15.43 -10.12
CA PHE A 106 25.13 -14.84 -10.71
C PHE A 106 24.83 -13.70 -11.71
N ASP A 107 23.58 -13.55 -12.17
CA ASP A 107 23.14 -12.55 -13.14
C ASP A 107 22.31 -11.44 -12.46
N GLU A 108 22.99 -10.43 -11.88
CA GLU A 108 22.47 -9.16 -11.30
C GLU A 108 21.42 -9.23 -10.15
N PRO A 109 21.37 -8.21 -9.27
CA PRO A 109 22.25 -7.04 -9.18
C PRO A 109 23.44 -7.26 -8.24
N TYR A 110 24.62 -7.07 -8.79
CA TYR A 110 25.79 -6.63 -8.05
C TYR A 110 25.64 -5.13 -7.76
N LEU A 111 26.02 -4.68 -6.56
CA LEU A 111 25.96 -3.27 -6.18
C LEU A 111 26.83 -2.39 -7.10
N PRO A 112 26.52 -1.09 -7.27
CA PRO A 112 27.38 -0.17 -8.03
C PRO A 112 28.70 0.17 -7.31
N TYR A 113 28.98 -0.46 -6.17
CA TYR A 113 30.12 -0.20 -5.30
C TYR A 113 31.09 -1.38 -5.28
N LYS A 114 32.37 -1.11 -5.58
CA LYS A 114 33.44 -2.12 -5.59
C LYS A 114 33.94 -2.50 -4.21
N ASP A 115 33.65 -1.68 -3.19
CA ASP A 115 34.13 -1.83 -1.81
C ASP A 115 33.06 -2.41 -0.85
N VAL A 116 31.92 -2.86 -1.38
CA VAL A 116 30.87 -3.56 -0.64
C VAL A 116 30.81 -5.02 -1.11
N ASP A 117 31.56 -5.88 -0.42
CA ASP A 117 31.69 -7.29 -0.80
C ASP A 117 30.49 -8.13 -0.33
N ARG A 118 30.03 -9.07 -1.17
CA ARG A 118 28.88 -9.96 -0.91
C ARG A 118 28.99 -10.82 0.36
N LEU A 119 30.20 -11.09 0.83
CA LEU A 119 30.46 -11.87 2.04
C LEU A 119 30.45 -11.01 3.31
N THR A 120 30.18 -9.71 3.20
CA THR A 120 30.10 -8.79 4.34
C THR A 120 28.66 -8.60 4.80
N TRP A 121 28.48 -8.37 6.10
CA TRP A 121 27.16 -8.18 6.73
C TRP A 121 26.35 -7.02 6.13
N MET A 122 27.03 -6.05 5.51
CA MET A 122 26.43 -4.84 4.97
C MET A 122 25.90 -5.00 3.54
N TYR A 123 26.28 -6.07 2.82
CA TYR A 123 25.91 -6.25 1.42
C TYR A 123 24.40 -6.32 1.24
N ASN A 124 23.73 -7.23 1.95
CA ASN A 124 22.29 -7.44 1.79
C ASN A 124 21.46 -6.18 2.13
N PRO A 125 21.71 -5.48 3.25
CA PRO A 125 21.01 -4.22 3.51
C PRO A 125 21.29 -3.15 2.45
N THR A 126 22.53 -3.05 1.96
CA THR A 126 22.89 -2.08 0.92
C THR A 126 22.20 -2.40 -0.40
N LEU A 127 22.14 -3.69 -0.77
CA LEU A 127 21.44 -4.15 -1.96
C LEU A 127 19.96 -3.83 -1.90
N ARG A 128 19.29 -4.16 -0.78
CA ARG A 128 17.86 -3.87 -0.61
C ARG A 128 17.58 -2.38 -0.68
N VAL A 129 18.33 -1.55 0.05
CA VAL A 129 18.18 -0.08 -0.03
C VAL A 129 18.45 0.43 -1.43
N SER A 130 19.47 -0.08 -2.14
CA SER A 130 19.73 0.29 -3.54
C SER A 130 18.54 -0.05 -4.45
N VAL A 131 17.93 -1.23 -4.28
CA VAL A 131 16.77 -1.65 -5.07
C VAL A 131 15.54 -0.77 -4.78
N ILE A 132 15.31 -0.43 -3.50
CA ILE A 132 14.23 0.47 -3.09
C ILE A 132 14.43 1.86 -3.71
N LEU A 133 15.63 2.42 -3.60
CA LEU A 133 15.95 3.72 -4.19
C LEU A 133 15.82 3.67 -5.72
N ASP A 134 16.32 2.62 -6.38
CA ASP A 134 16.19 2.48 -7.83
C ASP A 134 14.73 2.38 -8.29
N ARG A 135 13.88 1.81 -7.43
CA ARG A 135 12.46 1.71 -7.67
C ARG A 135 11.75 3.04 -7.43
N LEU A 136 12.11 3.79 -6.39
CA LEU A 136 11.51 5.08 -6.08
C LEU A 136 11.97 6.18 -7.05
N TYR A 137 13.25 6.20 -7.37
CA TYR A 137 13.95 7.37 -7.89
C TYR A 137 14.72 7.12 -9.19
N GLY A 138 14.81 5.87 -9.64
CA GLY A 138 15.43 5.51 -10.92
C GLY A 138 16.84 4.97 -10.80
N PRO A 139 17.41 4.50 -11.92
CA PRO A 139 18.66 3.74 -11.91
C PRO A 139 19.80 4.48 -11.23
N ASN A 140 20.56 3.77 -10.38
CA ASN A 140 21.73 4.27 -9.66
C ASN A 140 21.41 5.37 -8.62
N ALA A 141 20.17 5.47 -8.13
CA ALA A 141 19.79 6.50 -7.18
C ALA A 141 20.64 6.51 -5.89
N ILE A 142 21.15 5.35 -5.46
CA ILE A 142 22.06 5.28 -4.31
C ILE A 142 23.37 6.07 -4.54
N GLN A 143 23.83 6.22 -5.79
CA GLN A 143 25.03 6.98 -6.13
C GLN A 143 24.85 8.50 -6.04
N GLU A 144 23.61 9.02 -6.05
CA GLU A 144 23.35 10.43 -5.71
C GLU A 144 23.50 10.70 -4.19
N VAL A 145 23.45 9.64 -3.38
CA VAL A 145 23.72 9.69 -1.94
C VAL A 145 25.21 9.49 -1.68
N PHE A 146 25.79 8.43 -2.25
CA PHE A 146 27.22 8.13 -2.14
C PHE A 146 27.85 8.10 -3.54
N PRO A 147 28.39 9.24 -4.01
CA PRO A 147 28.94 9.36 -5.36
C PRO A 147 30.14 8.46 -5.63
N GLY A 148 30.23 7.97 -6.87
CA GLY A 148 31.35 7.17 -7.39
C GLY A 148 31.18 5.66 -7.23
N GLU A 149 32.27 4.93 -7.49
CA GLU A 149 32.30 3.45 -7.46
C GLU A 149 32.65 2.88 -6.07
N ALA A 150 32.79 3.73 -5.04
CA ALA A 150 33.10 3.32 -3.68
C ALA A 150 32.16 3.97 -2.66
N MET A 151 31.45 3.15 -1.88
CA MET A 151 30.52 3.61 -0.85
C MET A 151 31.26 4.16 0.38
N ASN A 152 32.49 3.70 0.63
CA ASN A 152 33.26 3.94 1.85
C ASN A 152 32.45 3.56 3.11
N PRO A 153 32.08 2.28 3.28
CA PRO A 153 31.07 1.84 4.27
C PRO A 153 31.41 2.16 5.72
N ASN A 154 32.69 2.27 6.06
CA ASN A 154 33.18 2.60 7.41
C ASN A 154 33.29 4.10 7.68
N GLN A 155 33.09 4.95 6.67
CA GLN A 155 33.12 6.40 6.82
C GLN A 155 31.91 6.87 7.65
N PRO A 156 32.10 7.86 8.56
CA PRO A 156 31.00 8.54 9.22
C PRO A 156 30.02 9.18 8.24
N ILE A 157 28.73 8.81 8.35
CA ILE A 157 27.67 9.37 7.51
C ILE A 157 27.42 10.84 7.88
N THR A 158 27.24 11.70 6.87
CA THR A 158 26.79 13.08 7.10
C THR A 158 25.28 13.15 7.32
N ARG A 159 24.80 14.23 7.91
CA ARG A 159 23.36 14.47 8.06
C ARG A 159 22.64 14.67 6.73
N GLU A 160 23.31 15.25 5.74
CA GLU A 160 22.81 15.35 4.36
C GLU A 160 22.64 13.97 3.70
N GLU A 161 23.65 13.09 3.79
CA GLU A 161 23.57 11.71 3.29
C GLU A 161 22.43 10.94 3.98
N ALA A 162 22.31 11.08 5.31
CA ALA A 162 21.24 10.48 6.07
C ALA A 162 19.85 10.97 5.60
N ALA A 163 19.69 12.29 5.39
CA ALA A 163 18.43 12.86 4.93
C ALA A 163 18.03 12.38 3.53
N LYS A 164 18.98 12.26 2.60
CA LYS A 164 18.74 11.70 1.25
C LYS A 164 18.33 10.23 1.25
N LEU A 165 18.70 9.46 2.28
CA LEU A 165 18.16 8.12 2.47
C LEU A 165 16.76 8.19 3.12
N MET A 166 16.59 9.01 4.15
CA MET A 166 15.32 9.10 4.90
C MET A 166 14.16 9.65 4.07
N GLN A 167 14.40 10.45 3.02
CA GLN A 167 13.34 10.92 2.12
C GLN A 167 12.57 9.79 1.41
N MET A 168 13.11 8.55 1.38
CA MET A 168 12.35 7.40 0.86
C MET A 168 11.04 7.17 1.63
N PHE A 169 10.97 7.68 2.86
CA PHE A 169 9.81 7.64 3.75
C PHE A 169 8.98 8.92 3.72
N THR A 170 9.23 9.85 2.79
CA THR A 170 8.44 11.10 2.65
C THR A 170 7.87 11.24 1.24
N MET A 171 6.83 12.07 1.10
CA MET A 171 6.31 12.49 -0.21
C MET A 171 7.21 13.50 -0.94
N SER A 172 8.53 13.45 -0.74
CA SER A 172 9.42 14.46 -1.33
C SER A 172 9.29 14.44 -2.85
N PRO A 173 8.93 15.57 -3.48
CA PRO A 173 8.92 15.66 -4.93
C PRO A 173 10.34 15.89 -5.48
N ASP A 174 11.33 16.27 -4.66
CA ASP A 174 12.68 16.58 -5.13
C ASP A 174 13.75 16.31 -4.05
N SER A 175 14.72 15.45 -4.35
CA SER A 175 15.80 15.11 -3.42
C SER A 175 16.75 16.26 -3.06
N ALA A 176 16.77 17.34 -3.84
CA ALA A 176 17.48 18.56 -3.46
C ALA A 176 16.92 19.18 -2.16
N LYS A 177 15.66 18.85 -1.80
CA LYS A 177 14.96 19.33 -0.60
C LYS A 177 14.97 18.34 0.55
N ALA A 178 15.60 17.18 0.40
CA ALA A 178 15.61 16.10 1.39
C ALA A 178 15.93 16.59 2.81
N TRP A 179 17.00 17.40 2.93
CA TRP A 179 17.42 17.96 4.20
C TRP A 179 16.35 18.84 4.86
N GLU A 180 15.76 19.76 4.10
CA GLU A 180 14.75 20.67 4.63
C GLU A 180 13.48 19.91 5.03
N GLU A 181 13.10 18.87 4.28
CA GLU A 181 11.94 18.05 4.60
C GLU A 181 12.15 17.22 5.86
N VAL A 182 13.27 16.49 5.95
CA VAL A 182 13.61 15.66 7.12
C VAL A 182 13.73 16.52 8.38
N LYS A 183 14.26 17.73 8.25
CA LYS A 183 14.28 18.73 9.34
C LYS A 183 12.88 19.24 9.67
N ALA A 184 12.03 19.51 8.68
CA ALA A 184 10.65 19.92 8.89
C ALA A 184 9.78 18.81 9.50
N TRP A 185 10.17 17.54 9.37
CA TRP A 185 9.59 16.40 10.09
C TRP A 185 10.16 16.23 11.51
N GLY A 186 11.18 17.00 11.88
CA GLY A 186 11.84 16.92 13.18
C GLY A 186 12.65 15.65 13.37
N TRP A 187 13.00 14.94 12.28
CA TRP A 187 13.74 13.69 12.37
C TRP A 187 15.23 13.90 12.57
N LEU A 188 15.81 14.95 11.97
CA LEU A 188 17.20 15.36 12.17
C LEU A 188 17.28 16.86 12.46
N GLU A 189 18.35 17.27 13.15
CA GLU A 189 18.62 18.67 13.55
C GLU A 189 20.06 19.08 13.17
N GLY A 190 20.42 20.35 13.40
CA GLY A 190 21.76 20.93 13.19
C GLY A 190 22.12 21.22 11.73
N GLU A 191 23.38 20.98 11.34
CA GLU A 191 23.90 21.36 10.01
C GLU A 191 24.11 20.16 9.08
N ARG A 192 24.03 20.40 7.76
CA ARG A 192 24.10 19.37 6.70
C ARG A 192 25.39 18.54 6.72
N SER A 193 26.52 19.20 6.98
CA SER A 193 27.85 18.59 6.96
C SER A 193 28.22 17.84 8.25
N ASP A 194 27.43 17.99 9.32
CA ASP A 194 27.67 17.32 10.60
C ASP A 194 27.66 15.80 10.42
N LYS A 195 28.45 15.11 11.24
CA LYS A 195 28.43 13.65 11.33
C LYS A 195 27.33 13.20 12.27
N LEU A 196 26.55 12.22 11.82
CA LEU A 196 25.45 11.67 12.60
C LEU A 196 25.98 10.72 13.68
N LYS A 197 25.57 10.92 14.94
CA LYS A 197 25.91 10.00 16.03
C LYS A 197 24.90 8.87 16.13
N ARG A 198 25.31 7.71 16.67
CA ARG A 198 24.42 6.55 16.87
C ARG A 198 23.19 6.86 17.73
N GLY A 199 23.36 7.63 18.81
CA GLY A 199 22.26 8.04 19.67
C GLY A 199 21.26 8.95 18.96
N GLU A 200 21.74 9.83 18.07
CA GLU A 200 20.90 10.71 17.25
C GLU A 200 20.12 9.91 16.21
N ALA A 201 20.78 8.95 15.55
CA ALA A 201 20.13 8.05 14.59
C ALA A 201 19.04 7.18 15.26
N ALA A 202 19.28 6.70 16.48
CA ALA A 202 18.27 5.96 17.25
C ALA A 202 17.05 6.84 17.58
N ALA A 203 17.25 8.10 17.96
CA ALA A 203 16.15 9.03 18.22
C ALA A 203 15.38 9.38 16.94
N ALA A 204 16.08 9.53 15.81
CA ALA A 204 15.46 9.73 14.50
C ALA A 204 14.59 8.53 14.08
N ALA A 205 15.14 7.31 14.18
CA ALA A 205 14.43 6.08 13.83
C ALA A 205 13.18 5.85 14.68
N ASP A 206 13.25 6.16 15.97
CA ASP A 206 12.12 6.07 16.90
C ASP A 206 10.95 7.01 16.51
N ARG A 207 11.27 8.24 16.08
CA ARG A 207 10.27 9.15 15.50
C ARG A 207 9.70 8.62 14.18
N MET A 208 10.54 8.02 13.33
CA MET A 208 10.09 7.42 12.08
C MET A 208 9.20 6.20 12.29
N ILE A 209 9.46 5.34 13.28
CA ILE A 209 8.57 4.22 13.60
C ILE A 209 7.16 4.75 13.91
N THR A 210 7.06 5.81 14.72
CA THR A 210 5.76 6.42 15.01
C THR A 210 5.07 6.91 13.74
N TYR A 211 5.83 7.56 12.84
CA TYR A 211 5.33 8.02 11.56
C TYR A 211 4.85 6.87 10.65
N LEU A 212 5.61 5.77 10.60
CA LEU A 212 5.39 4.62 9.73
C LEU A 212 4.23 3.70 10.16
N VAL A 213 3.62 3.95 11.32
CA VAL A 213 2.50 3.14 11.83
C VAL A 213 1.16 3.90 11.76
N GLN A 214 1.18 5.23 11.56
CA GLN A 214 -0.04 6.06 11.62
C GLN A 214 -0.84 6.09 10.32
N ASP A 215 -0.44 6.94 9.36
CA ASP A 215 -1.16 7.13 8.09
C ASP A 215 -0.23 6.84 6.91
N THR A 216 -0.79 6.30 5.82
CA THR A 216 -0.06 6.03 4.57
C THR A 216 0.47 7.31 3.94
N ILE A 217 1.61 7.23 3.25
CA ILE A 217 2.28 8.38 2.61
C ILE A 217 1.38 9.13 1.59
N LEU A 218 0.39 8.47 0.98
CA LEU A 218 -0.63 9.09 0.13
C LEU A 218 -2.03 8.86 0.73
N PRO A 219 -2.45 9.66 1.73
CA PRO A 219 -3.69 9.41 2.46
C PRO A 219 -4.97 9.37 1.61
N LEU A 220 -5.06 10.15 0.52
CA LEU A 220 -6.22 10.20 -0.37
C LEU A 220 -6.15 9.20 -1.53
N LEU A 221 -5.06 8.44 -1.67
CA LEU A 221 -4.95 7.42 -2.71
C LEU A 221 -5.81 6.19 -2.36
N ASP A 222 -6.72 5.85 -3.27
CA ASP A 222 -7.71 4.76 -3.18
C ASP A 222 -7.85 4.11 -4.56
N TYR A 223 -6.82 3.36 -4.97
CA TYR A 223 -6.76 2.79 -6.32
C TYR A 223 -7.64 1.54 -6.48
N ASP A 224 -7.99 0.87 -5.37
CA ASP A 224 -8.87 -0.30 -5.33
C ASP A 224 -10.34 0.07 -5.02
N GLY A 225 -10.61 1.31 -4.59
CA GLY A 225 -11.94 1.81 -4.28
C GLY A 225 -12.51 1.29 -2.96
N GLN A 226 -11.68 0.64 -2.13
CA GLN A 226 -12.13 0.00 -0.89
C GLN A 226 -11.77 0.82 0.35
N LYS A 227 -10.87 1.81 0.23
CA LYS A 227 -10.38 2.60 1.38
C LYS A 227 -11.42 3.55 1.95
N PHE A 228 -12.31 4.09 1.10
CA PHE A 228 -13.28 5.12 1.50
C PHE A 228 -14.75 4.62 1.41
N PRO A 229 -15.66 5.12 2.28
CA PRO A 229 -15.41 6.07 3.35
C PRO A 229 -14.66 5.44 4.53
N MET A 230 -13.69 6.17 5.07
CA MET A 230 -12.90 5.78 6.23
C MET A 230 -13.75 5.87 7.50
N VAL A 231 -13.72 4.82 8.31
CA VAL A 231 -14.31 4.80 9.65
C VAL A 231 -13.23 4.43 10.67
N PRO A 232 -13.37 4.82 11.95
CA PRO A 232 -12.34 4.56 12.94
C PRO A 232 -12.16 3.05 13.17
N GLU A 233 -10.90 2.64 13.37
CA GLU A 233 -10.59 1.28 13.82
C GLU A 233 -11.10 1.07 15.26
N ILE A 234 -11.64 -0.11 15.53
CA ILE A 234 -12.15 -0.49 16.84
C ILE A 234 -11.11 -1.37 17.55
N GLU A 235 -10.43 -0.81 18.55
CA GLU A 235 -9.37 -1.52 19.29
C GLU A 235 -9.90 -2.71 20.11
N GLU A 236 -11.03 -2.54 20.80
CA GLU A 236 -11.68 -3.59 21.59
C GLU A 236 -13.04 -3.95 20.97
N LEU A 237 -13.05 -4.99 20.13
CA LEU A 237 -14.25 -5.42 19.40
C LEU A 237 -15.29 -6.15 20.27
N PHE A 238 -14.82 -6.84 21.32
CA PHE A 238 -15.66 -7.70 22.16
C PHE A 238 -15.53 -7.38 23.66
N PRO A 239 -15.92 -6.18 24.10
CA PRO A 239 -15.93 -5.83 25.51
C PRO A 239 -17.10 -6.52 26.23
N TYR A 240 -16.98 -6.74 27.54
CA TYR A 240 -18.10 -7.31 28.31
C TYR A 240 -19.26 -6.32 28.54
N PHE A 241 -19.08 -5.02 28.26
CA PHE A 241 -20.00 -3.89 28.52
C PHE A 241 -20.34 -3.61 30.00
N ALA A 242 -19.87 -4.45 30.92
CA ALA A 242 -19.93 -4.22 32.36
C ALA A 242 -18.71 -4.84 33.06
N THR A 243 -18.44 -4.40 34.27
CA THR A 243 -17.30 -4.88 35.07
C THR A 243 -17.73 -6.06 35.96
N TYR A 244 -17.07 -7.21 35.80
CA TYR A 244 -17.32 -8.41 36.59
C TYR A 244 -16.08 -8.75 37.44
N THR A 245 -16.01 -8.26 38.68
CA THR A 245 -14.84 -8.45 39.56
C THR A 245 -14.84 -9.76 40.34
N ILE A 246 -16.02 -10.29 40.69
CA ILE A 246 -16.24 -11.59 41.34
C ILE A 246 -17.61 -12.08 40.87
N TRP A 247 -17.73 -13.30 40.32
CA TRP A 247 -18.99 -13.82 39.76
C TRP A 247 -20.08 -13.87 40.83
N SER A 248 -21.00 -12.90 40.82
CA SER A 248 -21.92 -12.70 41.94
C SER A 248 -23.27 -13.38 41.70
N THR A 249 -23.62 -13.69 40.45
CA THR A 249 -24.86 -14.42 40.10
C THR A 249 -24.66 -15.51 39.03
N THR A 250 -25.61 -16.45 38.95
CA THR A 250 -25.64 -17.49 37.90
C THR A 250 -25.83 -16.90 36.51
N GLU A 251 -26.54 -15.78 36.40
CA GLU A 251 -26.82 -15.08 35.13
C GLU A 251 -25.59 -14.35 34.61
N GLU A 252 -24.86 -13.65 35.49
CA GLU A 252 -23.58 -13.02 35.16
C GLU A 252 -22.56 -14.06 34.69
N LYS A 253 -22.47 -15.19 35.39
CA LYS A 253 -21.58 -16.29 35.00
C LYS A 253 -21.94 -16.83 33.61
N ALA A 254 -23.23 -17.07 33.36
CA ALA A 254 -23.69 -17.56 32.06
C ALA A 254 -23.42 -16.55 30.93
N TYR A 255 -23.56 -15.25 31.18
CA TYR A 255 -23.20 -14.21 30.22
C TYR A 255 -21.71 -14.19 29.93
N VAL A 256 -20.86 -14.16 30.97
CA VAL A 256 -19.39 -14.13 30.81
C VAL A 256 -18.89 -15.37 30.08
N GLU A 257 -19.36 -16.57 30.45
CA GLU A 257 -19.00 -17.82 29.76
C GLU A 257 -19.43 -17.80 28.28
N ALA A 258 -20.61 -17.25 27.97
CA ALA A 258 -21.07 -17.13 26.59
C ALA A 258 -20.23 -16.14 25.77
N VAL A 259 -19.88 -14.99 26.36
CA VAL A 259 -19.02 -13.98 25.73
C VAL A 259 -17.61 -14.51 25.52
N ASP A 260 -17.04 -15.21 26.51
CA ASP A 260 -15.71 -15.82 26.38
C ASP A 260 -15.67 -16.87 25.28
N ALA A 261 -16.74 -17.67 25.13
CA ALA A 261 -16.85 -18.60 24.03
C ALA A 261 -16.81 -17.88 22.67
N ILE A 262 -17.55 -16.78 22.49
CA ILE A 262 -17.52 -15.98 21.25
C ILE A 262 -16.13 -15.38 21.00
N ARG A 263 -15.51 -14.80 22.03
CA ARG A 263 -14.17 -14.17 21.95
C ARG A 263 -13.09 -15.16 21.55
N ASN A 264 -13.21 -16.40 22.01
CA ASN A 264 -12.23 -17.46 21.76
C ASN A 264 -12.58 -18.32 20.54
N HIS A 265 -13.66 -17.98 19.80
CA HIS A 265 -14.18 -18.77 18.69
C HIS A 265 -14.54 -20.22 19.08
N GLU A 266 -15.04 -20.38 20.30
CA GLU A 266 -15.55 -21.64 20.89
C GLU A 266 -17.08 -21.61 21.03
N ASP A 267 -17.74 -20.62 20.44
CA ASP A 267 -19.19 -20.48 20.47
C ASP A 267 -19.91 -21.58 19.67
N THR A 268 -21.15 -21.83 20.09
CA THR A 268 -22.06 -22.82 19.49
C THR A 268 -23.47 -22.26 19.49
N ASP A 269 -24.42 -22.93 18.81
CA ASP A 269 -25.84 -22.58 18.87
C ASP A 269 -26.35 -22.45 20.32
N GLN A 270 -25.80 -23.26 21.23
CA GLN A 270 -26.15 -23.23 22.64
C GLN A 270 -25.72 -21.92 23.31
N THR A 271 -24.59 -21.34 22.89
CA THR A 271 -24.08 -20.05 23.36
C THR A 271 -25.11 -18.94 23.12
N PHE A 272 -25.62 -18.82 21.89
CA PHE A 272 -26.62 -17.81 21.54
C PHE A 272 -27.99 -18.11 22.17
N GLN A 273 -28.36 -19.38 22.38
CA GLN A 273 -29.56 -19.72 23.14
C GLN A 273 -29.49 -19.26 24.61
N VAL A 274 -28.31 -19.35 25.24
CA VAL A 274 -28.09 -18.84 26.60
C VAL A 274 -28.30 -17.32 26.62
N LEU A 275 -27.73 -16.59 25.66
CA LEU A 275 -27.92 -15.13 25.54
C LEU A 275 -29.40 -14.76 25.33
N ARG A 276 -30.13 -15.45 24.45
CA ARG A 276 -31.58 -15.23 24.26
C ARG A 276 -32.38 -15.50 25.53
N LYS A 277 -32.02 -16.53 26.30
CA LYS A 277 -32.67 -16.84 27.57
C LYS A 277 -32.44 -15.73 28.59
N LEU A 278 -31.22 -15.21 28.69
CA LEU A 278 -30.88 -14.07 29.54
C LEU A 278 -31.61 -12.80 29.11
N LEU A 279 -31.82 -12.59 27.81
CA LEU A 279 -32.62 -11.48 27.30
C LEU A 279 -34.07 -11.54 27.81
N GLY A 280 -34.62 -12.74 28.03
CA GLY A 280 -35.93 -12.94 28.65
C GLY A 280 -36.00 -12.68 30.17
N THR A 281 -34.88 -12.41 30.85
CA THR A 281 -34.86 -12.15 32.31
C THR A 281 -34.70 -10.65 32.63
N SER A 282 -34.50 -10.34 33.91
CA SER A 282 -34.16 -9.00 34.41
C SER A 282 -32.65 -8.73 34.41
N PHE A 283 -31.87 -9.42 33.57
CA PHE A 283 -30.42 -9.21 33.50
C PHE A 283 -30.09 -7.79 33.00
N ASP A 284 -29.25 -7.08 33.77
CA ASP A 284 -29.05 -5.63 33.62
C ASP A 284 -28.26 -5.23 32.37
N ASN A 285 -27.27 -6.03 31.95
CA ASN A 285 -26.40 -5.72 30.81
C ASN A 285 -27.09 -5.96 29.46
N ARG A 286 -28.11 -5.14 29.18
CA ARG A 286 -28.91 -5.17 27.95
C ARG A 286 -28.09 -4.81 26.71
N ILE A 287 -27.14 -3.88 26.85
CA ILE A 287 -26.25 -3.47 25.76
C ILE A 287 -25.48 -4.69 25.25
N GLY A 288 -24.80 -5.40 26.15
CA GLY A 288 -24.02 -6.58 25.82
C GLY A 288 -24.87 -7.72 25.24
N LEU A 289 -26.04 -8.01 25.82
CA LEU A 289 -26.92 -9.05 25.29
C LEU A 289 -27.31 -8.81 23.83
N HIS A 290 -27.83 -7.63 23.51
CA HIS A 290 -28.24 -7.29 22.15
C HIS A 290 -27.04 -7.21 21.21
N PHE A 291 -25.90 -6.67 21.67
CA PHE A 291 -24.68 -6.66 20.89
C PHE A 291 -24.26 -8.07 20.51
N TYR A 292 -24.06 -8.99 21.46
CA TYR A 292 -23.60 -10.35 21.13
C TYR A 292 -24.63 -11.17 20.35
N LEU A 293 -25.93 -10.93 20.54
CA LEU A 293 -26.97 -11.57 19.73
C LEU A 293 -26.92 -11.14 18.25
N SER A 294 -26.44 -9.95 17.93
CA SER A 294 -26.26 -9.53 16.54
C SER A 294 -25.12 -10.26 15.80
N TRP A 295 -24.29 -11.02 16.51
CA TRP A 295 -23.20 -11.82 15.95
C TRP A 295 -23.60 -13.28 15.70
N ASP A 296 -24.86 -13.66 15.93
CA ASP A 296 -25.32 -15.03 15.70
C ASP A 296 -25.28 -15.37 14.19
N PRO A 297 -24.42 -16.31 13.76
CA PRO A 297 -24.26 -16.64 12.35
C PRO A 297 -25.46 -17.38 11.76
N GLU A 298 -26.33 -17.97 12.60
CA GLU A 298 -27.54 -18.70 12.19
C GLU A 298 -28.76 -17.79 12.02
N THR A 299 -28.62 -16.50 12.38
CA THR A 299 -29.70 -15.51 12.29
C THR A 299 -29.58 -14.69 11.00
N GLU A 300 -30.71 -14.37 10.37
CA GLU A 300 -30.72 -13.52 9.17
C GLU A 300 -30.09 -12.16 9.47
N ILE A 301 -29.29 -11.63 8.53
CA ILE A 301 -28.55 -10.36 8.71
C ILE A 301 -29.50 -9.20 9.10
N SER A 302 -30.73 -9.18 8.57
CA SER A 302 -31.73 -8.17 8.95
C SER A 302 -32.16 -8.27 10.42
N ALA A 303 -32.29 -9.47 10.97
CA ALA A 303 -32.61 -9.67 12.38
C ALA A 303 -31.40 -9.36 13.27
N ASN A 304 -30.19 -9.71 12.83
CA ASN A 304 -28.95 -9.27 13.50
C ASN A 304 -28.83 -7.75 13.53
N LEU A 305 -29.21 -7.06 12.45
CA LEU A 305 -29.25 -5.61 12.42
C LEU A 305 -30.29 -5.04 13.41
N ASP A 306 -31.42 -5.71 13.61
CA ASP A 306 -32.41 -5.31 14.62
C ASP A 306 -31.88 -5.46 16.05
N GLU A 307 -31.13 -6.53 16.32
CA GLU A 307 -30.42 -6.71 17.60
C GLU A 307 -29.34 -5.62 17.79
N ALA A 308 -28.54 -5.33 16.76
CA ALA A 308 -27.53 -4.27 16.82
C ALA A 308 -28.15 -2.89 17.10
N MET A 309 -29.30 -2.58 16.50
CA MET A 309 -30.06 -1.36 16.80
C MET A 309 -30.61 -1.37 18.23
N SER A 310 -31.08 -2.52 18.72
CA SER A 310 -31.58 -2.68 20.09
C SER A 310 -30.48 -2.47 21.13
N ALA A 311 -29.22 -2.79 20.80
CA ALA A 311 -28.07 -2.48 21.64
C ALA A 311 -27.88 -0.96 21.80
N ILE A 312 -28.08 -0.18 20.73
CA ILE A 312 -28.04 1.29 20.79
C ILE A 312 -29.23 1.84 21.59
N ASP A 313 -30.43 1.27 21.43
CA ASP A 313 -31.58 1.64 22.28
C ASP A 313 -31.29 1.39 23.77
N ALA A 314 -30.69 0.25 24.10
CA ALA A 314 -30.27 -0.07 25.47
C ALA A 314 -29.23 0.92 26.01
N TYR A 315 -28.27 1.33 25.18
CA TYR A 315 -27.28 2.34 25.52
C TYR A 315 -27.95 3.67 25.96
N PHE A 316 -28.91 4.17 25.17
CA PHE A 316 -29.61 5.40 25.52
C PHE A 316 -30.56 5.24 26.72
N ALA A 317 -31.02 4.01 27.01
CA ALA A 317 -31.83 3.72 28.19
C ALA A 317 -31.02 3.75 29.50
N ASP A 318 -29.74 3.35 29.45
CA ASP A 318 -28.82 3.31 30.61
C ASP A 318 -28.40 4.73 31.09
N LYS A 319 -28.52 5.73 30.22
CA LYS A 319 -28.21 7.16 30.49
C LYS A 319 -26.74 7.43 30.86
N VAL A 320 -25.85 6.46 30.67
CA VAL A 320 -24.40 6.61 30.82
C VAL A 320 -23.80 7.11 29.51
N ILE A 321 -23.05 8.20 29.57
CA ILE A 321 -22.35 8.75 28.40
C ILE A 321 -21.01 8.03 28.25
N ALA A 322 -20.94 7.10 27.30
CA ALA A 322 -19.73 6.35 26.95
C ALA A 322 -19.51 6.37 25.42
N PRO A 323 -18.82 7.40 24.89
CA PRO A 323 -18.65 7.60 23.45
C PRO A 323 -18.01 6.42 22.70
N ASP A 324 -17.04 5.73 23.32
CA ASP A 324 -16.39 4.59 22.71
C ASP A 324 -17.32 3.38 22.61
N THR A 325 -18.23 3.20 23.58
CA THR A 325 -19.31 2.21 23.49
C THR A 325 -20.25 2.54 22.35
N LEU A 326 -20.74 3.78 22.25
CA LEU A 326 -21.61 4.17 21.14
C LEU A 326 -20.91 4.03 19.78
N ARG A 327 -19.60 4.30 19.70
CA ARG A 327 -18.79 4.08 18.50
C ARG A 327 -18.80 2.61 18.09
N LEU A 328 -18.50 1.70 19.03
CA LEU A 328 -18.53 0.26 18.78
C LEU A 328 -19.91 -0.23 18.30
N LEU A 329 -20.99 0.23 18.95
CA LEU A 329 -22.34 -0.15 18.56
C LEU A 329 -22.71 0.39 17.17
N SER A 330 -22.31 1.62 16.85
CA SER A 330 -22.52 2.22 15.53
C SER A 330 -21.71 1.53 14.43
N ALA A 331 -20.48 1.10 14.75
CA ALA A 331 -19.61 0.31 13.88
C ALA A 331 -20.28 -1.02 13.51
N ASN A 332 -20.77 -1.75 14.51
CA ASN A 332 -21.48 -3.03 14.30
C ASN A 332 -22.72 -2.87 13.40
N VAL A 333 -23.50 -1.79 13.59
CA VAL A 333 -24.62 -1.47 12.68
C VAL A 333 -24.14 -1.21 11.25
N TYR A 334 -23.05 -0.46 11.08
CA TYR A 334 -22.48 -0.16 9.77
C TYR A 334 -21.94 -1.43 9.08
N ASP A 335 -21.24 -2.31 9.81
CA ASP A 335 -20.71 -3.57 9.28
C ASP A 335 -21.83 -4.51 8.83
N LEU A 336 -22.89 -4.64 9.62
CA LEU A 336 -24.09 -5.41 9.22
C LEU A 336 -24.79 -4.77 8.01
N ALA A 337 -24.78 -3.44 7.89
CA ALA A 337 -25.30 -2.75 6.71
C ALA A 337 -24.47 -3.06 5.45
N LEU A 338 -23.14 -3.13 5.55
CA LEU A 338 -22.27 -3.52 4.45
C LEU A 338 -22.55 -4.96 3.99
N GLN A 339 -22.78 -5.87 4.95
CA GLN A 339 -23.14 -7.26 4.64
C GLN A 339 -24.53 -7.37 4.00
N LEU A 340 -25.52 -6.64 4.50
CA LEU A 340 -26.89 -6.64 4.00
C LEU A 340 -27.01 -6.00 2.61
N GLY A 341 -26.33 -4.87 2.42
CA GLY A 341 -26.47 -3.97 1.30
C GLY A 341 -25.36 -4.10 0.27
N ALA A 342 -24.83 -5.31 0.05
CA ALA A 342 -23.57 -5.57 -0.66
C ALA A 342 -23.37 -4.79 -1.99
N ASN A 343 -24.43 -4.28 -2.64
CA ASN A 343 -24.37 -3.20 -3.65
C ASN A 343 -25.72 -2.43 -3.81
N ASP A 344 -26.55 -2.32 -2.77
CA ASP A 344 -27.88 -1.67 -2.87
C ASP A 344 -27.98 -0.38 -2.04
N PRO A 345 -27.88 0.81 -2.69
CA PRO A 345 -28.04 2.11 -2.03
C PRO A 345 -29.33 2.25 -1.21
N GLN A 346 -30.42 1.56 -1.60
CA GLN A 346 -31.69 1.62 -0.88
C GLN A 346 -31.64 0.92 0.47
N GLN A 347 -30.85 -0.16 0.60
CA GLN A 347 -30.67 -0.82 1.90
C GLN A 347 -29.91 0.10 2.85
N PHE A 348 -28.82 0.73 2.37
CA PHE A 348 -28.08 1.73 3.15
C PHE A 348 -28.97 2.89 3.58
N ALA A 349 -29.85 3.40 2.71
CA ALA A 349 -30.79 4.46 3.04
C ALA A 349 -31.74 4.07 4.18
N LYS A 350 -32.26 2.83 4.20
CA LYS A 350 -33.11 2.34 5.30
C LYS A 350 -32.37 2.27 6.63
N VAL A 351 -31.12 1.78 6.62
CA VAL A 351 -30.31 1.72 7.84
C VAL A 351 -29.97 3.13 8.32
N LEU A 352 -29.61 4.03 7.40
CA LEU A 352 -29.36 5.44 7.68
C LEU A 352 -30.56 6.12 8.34
N ASP A 353 -31.76 5.94 7.79
CA ASP A 353 -32.99 6.53 8.34
C ASP A 353 -33.19 6.09 9.79
N ARG A 354 -32.99 4.80 10.10
CA ARG A 354 -33.09 4.27 11.48
C ARG A 354 -32.00 4.84 12.37
N LEU A 355 -30.73 4.75 11.98
CA LEU A 355 -29.60 5.19 12.80
C LEU A 355 -29.63 6.70 13.07
N SER A 356 -30.11 7.49 12.11
CA SER A 356 -30.21 8.94 12.24
C SER A 356 -31.19 9.40 13.32
N THR A 357 -32.14 8.55 13.73
CA THR A 357 -33.09 8.88 14.82
C THR A 357 -32.41 9.09 16.16
N TYR A 358 -31.22 8.51 16.36
CA TYR A 358 -30.42 8.67 17.57
C TYR A 358 -29.68 10.01 17.62
N GLU A 359 -29.53 10.72 16.50
CA GLU A 359 -28.81 11.99 16.43
C GLU A 359 -29.45 13.07 17.32
N ALA A 360 -30.78 13.06 17.47
CA ALA A 360 -31.48 13.98 18.37
C ALA A 360 -31.30 13.66 19.86
N LYS A 361 -30.80 12.46 20.21
CA LYS A 361 -30.56 12.02 21.59
C LYS A 361 -29.17 12.41 22.11
N VAL A 362 -28.26 12.80 21.22
CA VAL A 362 -26.88 13.18 21.55
C VAL A 362 -26.69 14.69 21.43
N LYS A 363 -25.76 15.24 22.22
CA LYS A 363 -25.43 16.67 22.16
C LYS A 363 -24.56 16.94 20.91
N PRO A 364 -24.91 17.92 20.05
CA PRO A 364 -24.06 18.33 18.93
C PRO A 364 -22.62 18.67 19.39
N ASP A 365 -21.64 18.36 18.54
CA ASP A 365 -20.20 18.60 18.76
C ASP A 365 -19.61 17.87 19.98
N SER A 366 -20.33 16.89 20.56
CA SER A 366 -19.79 16.03 21.61
C SER A 366 -19.07 14.82 21.02
N LYS A 367 -18.19 14.18 21.81
CA LYS A 367 -17.53 12.92 21.40
C LYS A 367 -18.51 11.80 21.10
N GLU A 368 -19.65 11.80 21.78
CA GLU A 368 -20.75 10.86 21.54
C GLU A 368 -21.44 11.14 20.20
N TRP A 369 -21.67 12.41 19.85
CA TRP A 369 -22.17 12.77 18.52
C TRP A 369 -21.17 12.44 17.41
N GLU A 370 -19.86 12.73 17.59
CA GLU A 370 -18.82 12.36 16.62
C GLU A 370 -18.81 10.85 16.36
N ALA A 371 -18.96 10.04 17.42
CA ALA A 371 -19.00 8.57 17.34
C ALA A 371 -20.15 8.05 16.47
N LEU A 372 -21.30 8.74 16.47
CA LEU A 372 -22.44 8.41 15.61
C LEU A 372 -22.29 9.03 14.21
N ALA A 373 -21.87 10.30 14.14
CA ALA A 373 -21.83 11.11 12.93
C ALA A 373 -20.88 10.53 11.87
N ILE A 374 -19.77 9.92 12.26
CA ILE A 374 -18.84 9.32 11.30
C ILE A 374 -19.49 8.17 10.49
N TYR A 375 -20.27 7.31 11.15
CA TYR A 375 -20.99 6.20 10.51
C TYR A 375 -22.24 6.68 9.76
N LEU A 376 -22.94 7.69 10.27
CA LEU A 376 -24.02 8.35 9.51
C LEU A 376 -23.49 8.91 8.19
N GLY A 377 -22.33 9.59 8.21
CA GLY A 377 -21.68 10.08 7.00
C GLY A 377 -21.30 8.96 6.05
N ALA A 378 -20.79 7.84 6.57
CA ALA A 378 -20.43 6.69 5.75
C ALA A 378 -21.66 6.07 5.05
N LEU A 379 -22.78 5.94 5.77
CA LEU A 379 -24.06 5.49 5.20
C LEU A 379 -24.65 6.50 4.21
N GLU A 380 -24.48 7.80 4.46
CA GLU A 380 -24.85 8.86 3.50
C GLU A 380 -24.08 8.70 2.19
N ILE A 381 -22.77 8.46 2.23
CA ILE A 381 -21.98 8.12 1.03
C ILE A 381 -22.51 6.87 0.34
N ARG A 382 -22.66 5.76 1.07
CA ARG A 382 -23.10 4.47 0.51
C ARG A 382 -24.52 4.51 -0.07
N SER A 383 -25.36 5.45 0.39
CA SER A 383 -26.69 5.71 -0.16
C SER A 383 -26.73 6.77 -1.28
N GLY A 384 -25.57 7.30 -1.71
CA GLY A 384 -25.47 8.28 -2.78
C GLY A 384 -25.72 9.74 -2.37
N GLN A 385 -25.72 10.04 -1.06
CA GLN A 385 -25.95 11.38 -0.49
C GLN A 385 -24.63 12.13 -0.18
N THR A 386 -23.73 12.24 -1.17
CA THR A 386 -22.36 12.75 -0.97
C THR A 386 -22.29 14.16 -0.37
N GLU A 387 -23.11 15.12 -0.84
CA GLU A 387 -23.10 16.48 -0.28
C GLU A 387 -23.54 16.53 1.19
N LYS A 388 -24.47 15.66 1.58
CA LYS A 388 -24.93 15.56 2.97
C LYS A 388 -23.80 15.01 3.86
N ALA A 389 -23.13 13.96 3.41
CA ALA A 389 -21.96 13.41 4.08
C ALA A 389 -20.82 14.43 4.19
N LEU A 390 -20.53 15.18 3.12
CA LEU A 390 -19.53 16.26 3.14
C LEU A 390 -19.85 17.34 4.16
N SER A 391 -21.12 17.79 4.21
CA SER A 391 -21.56 18.76 5.22
C SER A 391 -21.40 18.23 6.63
N ARG A 392 -21.63 16.93 6.84
CA ARG A 392 -21.45 16.26 8.13
C ARG A 392 -19.98 16.17 8.52
N TYR A 393 -19.12 15.60 7.67
CA TYR A 393 -17.69 15.45 7.96
C TYR A 393 -17.00 16.78 8.27
N LYS A 394 -17.34 17.85 7.53
CA LYS A 394 -16.79 19.20 7.74
C LYS A 394 -17.05 19.77 9.14
N GLN A 395 -18.13 19.36 9.81
CA GLN A 395 -18.47 19.89 11.15
C GLN A 395 -17.43 19.51 12.21
N PHE A 396 -16.76 18.36 12.06
CA PHE A 396 -15.81 17.85 13.06
C PHE A 396 -14.44 17.43 12.50
N ALA A 397 -14.19 17.67 11.21
CA ALA A 397 -12.89 17.42 10.57
C ALA A 397 -11.70 18.11 11.25
N ALA A 398 -11.91 19.21 11.99
CA ALA A 398 -10.84 19.91 12.70
C ALA A 398 -10.20 19.09 13.83
N ALA A 399 -10.92 18.10 14.37
CA ALA A 399 -10.48 17.30 15.52
C ALA A 399 -10.66 15.78 15.32
N ASN A 400 -11.00 15.34 14.11
CA ASN A 400 -11.22 13.94 13.79
C ASN A 400 -10.51 13.57 12.46
N PRO A 401 -9.52 12.66 12.48
CA PRO A 401 -8.71 12.34 11.30
C PRO A 401 -9.52 11.67 10.20
N GLU A 402 -10.42 10.73 10.52
CA GLU A 402 -11.24 10.04 9.53
C GLU A 402 -12.22 11.00 8.83
N ALA A 403 -12.83 11.93 9.57
CA ALA A 403 -13.70 12.96 8.99
C ALA A 403 -12.93 13.91 8.07
N LEU A 404 -11.72 14.32 8.46
CA LEU A 404 -10.85 15.14 7.61
C LEU A 404 -10.47 14.40 6.33
N LEU A 405 -10.06 13.13 6.44
CA LEU A 405 -9.75 12.25 5.32
C LEU A 405 -10.93 12.13 4.36
N ASN A 406 -12.11 11.76 4.88
CA ASN A 406 -13.31 11.61 4.08
C ASN A 406 -13.70 12.91 3.38
N ALA A 407 -13.70 14.04 4.11
CA ALA A 407 -14.05 15.32 3.53
C ALA A 407 -13.08 15.71 2.40
N CYS A 408 -11.77 15.60 2.62
CA CYS A 408 -10.76 15.91 1.60
C CYS A 408 -10.86 14.95 0.40
N TYR A 409 -11.10 13.65 0.64
CA TYR A 409 -11.24 12.65 -0.41
C TYR A 409 -12.45 12.92 -1.31
N TYR A 410 -13.65 13.07 -0.75
CA TYR A 410 -14.85 13.29 -1.56
C TYR A 410 -14.86 14.68 -2.22
N LEU A 411 -14.28 15.70 -1.60
CA LEU A 411 -14.03 16.98 -2.28
C LEU A 411 -13.09 16.81 -3.48
N HIS A 412 -12.03 16.00 -3.35
CA HIS A 412 -11.15 15.70 -4.48
C HIS A 412 -11.88 14.95 -5.60
N GLN A 413 -12.64 13.90 -5.27
CA GLN A 413 -13.42 13.11 -6.23
C GLN A 413 -14.43 13.98 -7.00
N ASP A 414 -15.04 14.96 -6.33
CA ASP A 414 -15.96 15.93 -6.95
C ASP A 414 -15.25 17.07 -7.72
N GLY A 415 -13.92 17.04 -7.83
CA GLY A 415 -13.13 18.07 -8.53
C GLY A 415 -13.00 19.39 -7.76
N ARG A 416 -13.30 19.41 -6.45
CA ARG A 416 -13.30 20.59 -5.56
C ARG A 416 -12.01 20.71 -4.74
N LEU A 417 -10.86 20.57 -5.39
CA LEU A 417 -9.54 20.59 -4.72
C LEU A 417 -9.26 21.85 -3.90
N GLU A 418 -9.64 23.03 -4.40
CA GLU A 418 -9.47 24.29 -3.67
C GLU A 418 -10.27 24.33 -2.37
N GLU A 419 -11.44 23.70 -2.35
CA GLU A 419 -12.24 23.60 -1.13
C GLU A 419 -11.64 22.59 -0.14
N ALA A 420 -11.03 21.50 -0.62
CA ALA A 420 -10.28 20.58 0.23
C ALA A 420 -9.08 21.28 0.88
N ALA A 421 -8.33 22.07 0.11
CA ALA A 421 -7.21 22.85 0.62
C ALA A 421 -7.67 23.92 1.63
N ALA A 422 -8.78 24.61 1.36
CA ALA A 422 -9.37 25.56 2.29
C ALA A 422 -9.82 24.91 3.59
N LEU A 423 -10.48 23.75 3.53
CA LEU A 423 -10.87 22.96 4.71
C LEU A 423 -9.64 22.60 5.54
N LEU A 424 -8.61 22.02 4.92
CA LEU A 424 -7.38 21.64 5.60
C LEU A 424 -6.71 22.83 6.29
N ALA A 425 -6.70 24.01 5.67
CA ALA A 425 -6.12 25.22 6.25
C ALA A 425 -6.85 25.70 7.52
N THR A 426 -8.10 25.26 7.77
CA THR A 426 -8.81 25.55 9.02
C THR A 426 -8.37 24.64 10.17
N VAL A 427 -7.75 23.50 9.89
CA VAL A 427 -7.34 22.50 10.88
C VAL A 427 -6.09 23.00 11.61
N LYS A 428 -6.21 23.19 12.92
CA LYS A 428 -5.11 23.63 13.81
C LYS A 428 -4.91 22.58 14.90
N PRO A 429 -4.19 21.49 14.59
CA PRO A 429 -4.06 20.37 15.51
C PRO A 429 -3.25 20.77 16.75
N ASN A 430 -3.58 20.16 17.89
CA ASN A 430 -2.77 20.28 19.10
C ASN A 430 -1.40 19.63 18.83
N ALA A 431 -0.30 20.25 19.27
CA ALA A 431 1.04 19.68 19.13
C ALA A 431 1.20 18.30 19.80
N ALA A 432 0.36 17.97 20.78
CA ALA A 432 0.31 16.64 21.40
C ALA A 432 -0.42 15.58 20.54
N ASP A 433 -1.26 16.01 19.59
CA ASP A 433 -1.97 15.12 18.67
C ASP A 433 -1.09 14.82 17.45
N THR A 434 -0.15 13.90 17.66
CA THR A 434 0.89 13.58 16.66
C THR A 434 0.29 13.07 15.36
N ARG A 435 -0.81 12.30 15.41
CA ARG A 435 -1.50 11.78 14.22
C ARG A 435 -2.14 12.91 13.41
N MET A 436 -2.91 13.81 14.03
CA MET A 436 -3.51 14.93 13.28
C MET A 436 -2.47 15.89 12.71
N VAL A 437 -1.36 16.13 13.42
CA VAL A 437 -0.23 16.92 12.90
C VAL A 437 0.38 16.26 11.65
N GLN A 438 0.64 14.96 11.71
CA GLN A 438 1.17 14.20 10.58
C GLN A 438 0.20 14.19 9.40
N LEU A 439 -1.06 13.83 9.64
CA LEU A 439 -2.10 13.77 8.63
C LEU A 439 -2.26 15.12 7.93
N GLY A 440 -2.31 16.22 8.68
CA GLY A 440 -2.43 17.55 8.10
C GLY A 440 -1.28 17.89 7.15
N LYS A 441 -0.06 17.51 7.52
CA LYS A 441 1.14 17.72 6.67
C LYS A 441 1.13 16.83 5.43
N LEU A 442 0.74 15.56 5.56
CA LEU A 442 0.60 14.64 4.43
C LEU A 442 -0.46 15.11 3.44
N LEU A 443 -1.66 15.49 3.93
CA LEU A 443 -2.73 16.02 3.09
C LEU A 443 -2.30 17.31 2.39
N GLN A 444 -1.55 18.19 3.06
CA GLN A 444 -1.03 19.40 2.44
C GLN A 444 -0.10 19.08 1.27
N GLN A 445 0.82 18.13 1.44
CA GLN A 445 1.73 17.68 0.40
C GLN A 445 0.98 17.01 -0.77
N GLU A 446 0.00 16.16 -0.45
CA GLU A 446 -0.78 15.43 -1.44
C GLU A 446 -1.69 16.35 -2.25
N LEU A 447 -2.40 17.29 -1.62
CA LEU A 447 -3.25 18.26 -2.31
C LEU A 447 -2.43 19.17 -3.23
N ALA A 448 -1.23 19.59 -2.82
CA ALA A 448 -0.34 20.35 -3.69
C ALA A 448 0.07 19.52 -4.92
N SER A 449 0.38 18.24 -4.75
CA SER A 449 0.67 17.36 -5.89
C SER A 449 -0.54 17.12 -6.80
N LEU A 450 -1.75 17.07 -6.25
CA LEU A 450 -2.99 16.97 -7.02
C LEU A 450 -3.28 18.22 -7.86
N GLN A 451 -2.77 19.39 -7.49
CA GLN A 451 -2.84 20.59 -8.33
C GLN A 451 -1.93 20.49 -9.57
N GLU A 452 -0.88 19.66 -9.53
CA GLU A 452 0.10 19.51 -10.61
C GLU A 452 -0.28 18.47 -11.67
N GLN A 453 -1.42 17.76 -11.53
CA GLN A 453 -1.81 16.66 -12.42
C GLN A 453 -1.74 17.03 -13.91
N THR A 454 -2.22 18.22 -14.28
CA THR A 454 -2.24 18.68 -15.67
C THR A 454 -0.83 18.82 -16.25
N ALA A 455 0.13 19.33 -15.45
CA ALA A 455 1.52 19.45 -15.87
C ALA A 455 2.16 18.07 -16.02
N ILE A 456 1.96 17.18 -15.04
CA ILE A 456 2.51 15.82 -15.07
C ILE A 456 1.98 15.01 -16.27
N VAL A 457 0.69 15.12 -16.58
CA VAL A 457 0.07 14.50 -17.76
C VAL A 457 0.70 15.00 -19.06
N SER A 458 0.99 16.31 -19.13
CA SER A 458 1.65 16.92 -20.30
C SER A 458 3.08 16.40 -20.46
N ASP A 459 3.87 16.40 -19.37
CA ASP A 459 5.25 15.92 -19.34
C ASP A 459 5.34 14.45 -19.78
N LEU A 460 4.55 13.57 -19.15
CA LEU A 460 4.54 12.14 -19.50
C LEU A 460 4.09 11.92 -20.94
N GLY A 461 3.03 12.64 -21.36
CA GLY A 461 2.54 12.56 -22.74
C GLY A 461 3.58 13.00 -23.77
N TYR A 462 4.39 14.01 -23.44
CA TYR A 462 5.50 14.45 -24.29
C TYR A 462 6.60 13.38 -24.39
N SER A 463 7.04 12.83 -23.27
CA SER A 463 8.08 11.78 -23.25
C SER A 463 7.65 10.50 -23.97
N LEU A 464 6.40 10.06 -23.82
CA LEU A 464 5.88 8.89 -24.53
C LEU A 464 5.75 9.12 -26.04
N ARG A 465 5.24 10.29 -26.48
CA ARG A 465 5.25 10.63 -27.92
C ARG A 465 6.66 10.66 -28.50
N ARG A 466 7.64 11.12 -27.72
CA ARG A 466 9.05 11.13 -28.13
C ARG A 466 9.58 9.71 -28.31
N LEU A 467 9.25 8.78 -27.40
CA LEU A 467 9.54 7.36 -27.55
C LEU A 467 8.93 6.81 -28.85
N ASP A 468 7.64 7.04 -29.10
CA ASP A 468 6.94 6.55 -30.30
C ASP A 468 7.51 7.09 -31.62
N SER A 469 8.04 8.32 -31.59
CA SER A 469 8.66 8.97 -32.75
C SER A 469 10.13 8.61 -32.96
N THR A 470 10.75 7.87 -32.04
CA THR A 470 12.16 7.50 -32.13
C THR A 470 12.35 6.49 -33.27
N GLU A 471 13.30 6.77 -34.19
CA GLU A 471 13.50 5.95 -35.39
C GLU A 471 13.80 4.48 -35.08
N SER A 472 14.63 4.23 -34.07
CA SER A 472 15.01 2.90 -33.65
C SER A 472 15.55 2.90 -32.22
N TYR A 473 15.31 1.82 -31.49
CA TYR A 473 15.84 1.62 -30.15
C TYR A 473 15.83 0.13 -29.77
N GLN A 474 16.53 -0.20 -28.69
CA GLN A 474 16.51 -1.53 -28.09
C GLN A 474 15.87 -1.43 -26.69
N VAL A 475 15.10 -2.46 -26.32
CA VAL A 475 14.51 -2.62 -24.99
C VAL A 475 15.04 -3.90 -24.38
N LYS A 476 15.52 -3.84 -23.14
CA LYS A 476 15.85 -5.02 -22.34
C LYS A 476 14.83 -5.13 -21.22
N GLY A 477 14.13 -6.25 -21.16
CA GLY A 477 12.99 -6.41 -20.28
C GLY A 477 12.99 -7.72 -19.51
N GLU A 478 12.35 -7.66 -18.35
CA GLU A 478 12.00 -8.80 -17.52
C GLU A 478 10.53 -8.67 -17.14
N ALA A 479 9.77 -9.76 -17.27
CA ALA A 479 8.34 -9.74 -16.95
C ALA A 479 7.88 -11.05 -16.33
N VAL A 480 6.77 -11.00 -15.61
CA VAL A 480 6.05 -12.14 -15.07
C VAL A 480 4.59 -12.03 -15.51
N LEU A 481 4.08 -13.04 -16.21
CA LEU A 481 2.68 -13.11 -16.66
C LEU A 481 2.09 -14.45 -16.22
N SER A 482 1.11 -14.43 -15.31
CA SER A 482 0.40 -15.62 -14.83
C SER A 482 1.34 -16.77 -14.40
N GLY A 483 2.45 -16.41 -13.73
CA GLY A 483 3.47 -17.34 -13.25
C GLY A 483 4.58 -17.68 -14.25
N PHE A 484 4.46 -17.30 -15.53
CA PHE A 484 5.54 -17.40 -16.50
C PHE A 484 6.51 -16.25 -16.30
N THR A 485 7.81 -16.53 -16.24
CA THR A 485 8.84 -15.50 -16.18
C THR A 485 9.49 -15.33 -17.56
N PHE A 486 9.80 -14.09 -17.93
CA PHE A 486 10.35 -13.72 -19.21
C PHE A 486 11.59 -12.87 -19.00
N LYS A 487 12.61 -13.11 -19.81
CA LYS A 487 13.75 -12.21 -19.98
C LYS A 487 14.00 -12.04 -21.47
N TYR A 488 13.97 -10.80 -21.94
CA TYR A 488 13.99 -10.52 -23.36
C TYR A 488 14.78 -9.28 -23.72
N THR A 489 15.16 -9.24 -24.99
CA THR A 489 15.65 -8.06 -25.69
C THR A 489 14.78 -7.87 -26.92
N GLN A 490 14.14 -6.71 -27.01
CA GLN A 490 13.35 -6.30 -28.16
C GLN A 490 14.11 -5.23 -28.92
N GLU A 491 14.20 -5.40 -30.23
CA GLU A 491 14.75 -4.44 -31.17
C GLU A 491 13.59 -3.83 -31.95
N ILE A 492 13.48 -2.50 -31.98
CA ILE A 492 12.40 -1.77 -32.62
C ILE A 492 12.98 -0.93 -33.76
N ASP A 493 12.48 -1.12 -34.97
CA ASP A 493 12.75 -0.28 -36.14
C ASP A 493 11.45 0.39 -36.61
N GLN A 494 11.23 1.62 -36.13
CA GLN A 494 10.00 2.37 -36.36
C GLN A 494 9.85 2.78 -37.83
N ARG A 495 10.97 2.89 -38.58
CA ARG A 495 10.97 3.23 -40.01
C ARG A 495 10.32 2.13 -40.84
N SER A 496 10.62 0.88 -40.52
CA SER A 496 10.02 -0.29 -41.16
C SER A 496 8.74 -0.76 -40.45
N GLN A 497 8.47 -0.26 -39.24
CA GLN A 497 7.45 -0.75 -38.31
C GLN A 497 7.58 -2.26 -38.06
N ILE A 498 8.83 -2.69 -37.86
CA ILE A 498 9.17 -4.07 -37.53
C ILE A 498 9.81 -4.08 -36.15
N SER A 499 9.40 -5.03 -35.31
CA SER A 499 10.12 -5.35 -34.09
C SER A 499 10.55 -6.81 -34.08
N LYS A 500 11.69 -7.07 -33.47
CA LYS A 500 12.18 -8.43 -33.21
C LYS A 500 12.39 -8.59 -31.72
N LEU A 501 11.81 -9.61 -31.12
CA LEU A 501 12.02 -9.94 -29.72
C LEU A 501 12.77 -11.26 -29.63
N ASN A 502 13.82 -11.33 -28.81
CA ASN A 502 14.53 -12.56 -28.50
C ASN A 502 14.76 -12.67 -27.00
N GLY A 503 14.79 -13.89 -26.50
CA GLY A 503 15.06 -14.13 -25.09
C GLY A 503 14.71 -15.55 -24.71
N PHE A 504 14.27 -15.69 -23.48
CA PHE A 504 13.78 -16.94 -22.94
C PHE A 504 12.60 -16.69 -22.01
N TYR A 505 11.77 -17.71 -21.87
CA TYR A 505 10.72 -17.73 -20.87
C TYR A 505 10.76 -19.03 -20.08
N GLN A 506 10.29 -19.00 -18.84
CA GLN A 506 10.20 -20.17 -17.99
C GLN A 506 8.76 -20.36 -17.54
N SER A 507 8.21 -21.52 -17.89
CA SER A 507 6.91 -21.97 -17.37
C SER A 507 7.06 -22.39 -15.91
N PRO A 508 6.07 -22.10 -15.04
CA PRO A 508 6.09 -22.58 -13.66
C PRO A 508 6.07 -24.12 -13.55
N GLN A 509 5.70 -24.82 -14.62
CA GLN A 509 5.63 -26.29 -14.69
C GLN A 509 6.88 -26.95 -15.28
N LYS A 510 7.81 -26.17 -15.86
CA LYS A 510 9.03 -26.68 -16.51
C LYS A 510 10.28 -26.27 -15.72
N LEU A 511 11.22 -27.20 -15.59
CA LEU A 511 12.52 -26.95 -14.94
C LEU A 511 13.53 -26.23 -15.86
N VAL A 512 13.28 -26.21 -17.15
CA VAL A 512 14.18 -25.63 -18.17
C VAL A 512 13.45 -24.51 -18.89
N SER A 513 14.17 -23.43 -19.20
CA SER A 513 13.64 -22.30 -19.97
C SER A 513 13.51 -22.64 -21.45
N ASP A 514 12.45 -22.12 -22.06
CA ASP A 514 12.17 -22.23 -23.48
C ASP A 514 12.65 -20.97 -24.21
N LYS A 515 13.04 -21.14 -25.47
CA LYS A 515 13.47 -20.02 -26.31
C LYS A 515 12.27 -19.13 -26.65
N LEU A 516 12.44 -17.82 -26.49
CA LEU A 516 11.49 -16.81 -26.93
C LEU A 516 12.07 -16.12 -28.18
N SER A 517 11.37 -16.18 -29.30
CA SER A 517 11.75 -15.42 -30.49
C SER A 517 10.51 -15.04 -31.30
N THR A 518 10.34 -13.74 -31.54
CA THR A 518 9.22 -13.24 -32.33
C THR A 518 9.65 -12.15 -33.30
N TYR A 519 8.93 -12.03 -34.41
CA TYR A 519 8.96 -10.89 -35.32
C TYR A 519 7.56 -10.32 -35.43
N THR A 520 7.40 -9.01 -35.27
CA THR A 520 6.12 -8.33 -35.46
C THR A 520 6.22 -7.40 -36.66
N ASP A 521 5.33 -7.57 -37.63
CA ASP A 521 5.11 -6.66 -38.77
C ASP A 521 3.92 -5.76 -38.42
N GLY A 522 4.21 -4.55 -37.92
CA GLY A 522 3.20 -3.59 -37.50
C GLY A 522 2.34 -3.07 -38.66
N ARG A 523 2.85 -3.05 -39.89
CA ARG A 523 2.07 -2.60 -41.07
C ARG A 523 1.02 -3.61 -41.50
N LYS A 524 1.29 -4.89 -41.27
CA LYS A 524 0.39 -6.00 -41.64
C LYS A 524 -0.41 -6.54 -40.47
N HIS A 525 -0.14 -6.07 -39.24
CA HIS A 525 -0.72 -6.59 -38.00
C HIS A 525 -0.54 -8.10 -37.86
N ILE A 526 0.69 -8.56 -38.10
CA ILE A 526 1.06 -9.98 -38.03
C ILE A 526 2.26 -10.14 -37.09
N GLN A 527 2.17 -11.09 -36.18
CA GLN A 527 3.29 -11.58 -35.39
C GLN A 527 3.66 -13.00 -35.84
N TYR A 528 4.96 -13.25 -35.96
CA TYR A 528 5.54 -14.57 -36.15
C TYR A 528 6.21 -14.98 -34.85
N SER A 529 5.83 -16.12 -34.30
CA SER A 529 6.36 -16.64 -33.04
C SER A 529 7.03 -17.98 -33.27
N TYR A 530 8.22 -18.17 -32.71
CA TYR A 530 8.93 -19.43 -32.81
C TYR A 530 8.44 -20.41 -31.73
N ASP A 531 7.90 -21.54 -32.15
CA ASP A 531 7.57 -22.65 -31.26
C ASP A 531 8.80 -23.55 -31.06
N SER A 532 9.27 -23.65 -29.82
CA SER A 532 10.43 -24.47 -29.46
C SER A 532 10.16 -25.97 -29.56
N GLU A 533 8.91 -26.41 -29.38
CA GLU A 533 8.54 -27.83 -29.39
C GLU A 533 8.43 -28.36 -30.82
N SER A 534 7.74 -27.65 -31.71
CA SER A 534 7.63 -28.03 -33.13
C SER A 534 8.78 -27.55 -34.01
N GLN A 535 9.65 -26.65 -33.50
CA GLN A 535 10.75 -26.01 -34.23
C GLN A 535 10.31 -25.29 -35.51
N LYS A 536 9.18 -24.58 -35.43
CA LYS A 536 8.58 -23.85 -36.55
C LYS A 536 8.16 -22.45 -36.15
N TRP A 537 8.00 -21.61 -37.17
CA TRP A 537 7.40 -20.29 -37.01
C TRP A 537 5.90 -20.39 -37.21
N GLU A 538 5.15 -19.93 -36.21
CA GLU A 538 3.71 -19.79 -36.24
C GLU A 538 3.33 -18.34 -36.51
N GLN A 539 2.23 -18.14 -37.23
CA GLN A 539 1.75 -16.82 -37.61
C GLN A 539 0.45 -16.50 -36.88
N HIS A 540 0.41 -15.34 -36.21
CA HIS A 540 -0.73 -14.85 -35.45
C HIS A 540 -1.09 -13.43 -35.91
N LYS A 541 -2.39 -13.11 -35.90
CA LYS A 541 -2.85 -11.74 -36.15
C LYS A 541 -2.77 -10.93 -34.86
N THR A 542 -2.43 -9.65 -34.97
CA THR A 542 -2.35 -8.70 -33.84
C THR A 542 -3.42 -7.61 -33.93
N ASP A 543 -4.50 -7.87 -34.68
CA ASP A 543 -5.62 -6.93 -34.86
C ASP A 543 -6.56 -6.89 -33.64
N LYS A 544 -6.42 -7.86 -32.74
CA LYS A 544 -7.28 -8.04 -31.57
C LYS A 544 -6.46 -7.85 -30.30
N LEU A 545 -7.17 -7.42 -29.26
CA LEU A 545 -6.60 -7.24 -27.93
C LEU A 545 -6.85 -8.50 -27.11
N ASP A 546 -5.80 -9.03 -26.52
CA ASP A 546 -5.91 -10.19 -25.64
C ASP A 546 -6.28 -9.74 -24.23
N PHE A 547 -5.66 -8.65 -23.77
CA PHE A 547 -5.74 -8.18 -22.39
C PHE A 547 -6.17 -6.72 -22.27
N LEU A 548 -6.68 -6.36 -21.10
CA LEU A 548 -7.09 -4.98 -20.79
C LEU A 548 -5.91 -3.99 -20.87
N HIS A 549 -4.74 -4.35 -20.34
CA HIS A 549 -3.58 -3.45 -20.35
C HIS A 549 -3.10 -3.04 -21.74
N GLU A 550 -3.34 -3.86 -22.78
CA GLU A 550 -3.02 -3.52 -24.16
C GLU A 550 -3.87 -2.35 -24.66
N TRP A 551 -5.17 -2.35 -24.34
CA TRP A 551 -6.06 -1.22 -24.63
C TRP A 551 -5.62 0.04 -23.91
N VAL A 552 -5.37 -0.06 -22.59
CA VAL A 552 -4.98 1.10 -21.78
C VAL A 552 -3.66 1.70 -22.29
N SER A 553 -2.69 0.86 -22.67
CA SER A 553 -1.39 1.30 -23.18
C SER A 553 -1.49 2.03 -24.51
N ALA A 554 -2.54 1.77 -25.31
CA ALA A 554 -2.79 2.47 -26.56
C ALA A 554 -3.46 3.84 -26.38
N LEU A 555 -4.02 4.14 -25.20
CA LEU A 555 -4.67 5.42 -24.93
C LEU A 555 -3.66 6.54 -24.68
N PRO A 556 -3.88 7.75 -25.21
CA PRO A 556 -3.11 8.93 -24.83
C PRO A 556 -3.18 9.18 -23.32
N VAL A 557 -2.08 9.67 -22.72
CA VAL A 557 -2.02 10.01 -21.27
C VAL A 557 -3.15 10.94 -20.84
N ALA A 558 -3.47 11.95 -21.67
CA ALA A 558 -4.58 12.86 -21.39
C ALA A 558 -5.95 12.17 -21.39
N GLU A 559 -6.13 11.13 -22.20
CA GLU A 559 -7.36 10.34 -22.22
C GLU A 559 -7.45 9.43 -21.01
N ARG A 560 -6.32 8.81 -20.60
CA ARG A 560 -6.24 8.04 -19.35
C ARG A 560 -6.62 8.89 -18.13
N ALA A 561 -6.06 10.08 -18.02
CA ALA A 561 -6.41 11.04 -16.97
C ALA A 561 -7.89 11.43 -16.98
N LYS A 562 -8.43 11.76 -18.16
CA LYS A 562 -9.79 12.30 -18.30
C LYS A 562 -10.88 11.24 -18.16
N THR A 563 -10.69 10.06 -18.75
CA THR A 563 -11.74 9.05 -18.93
C THR A 563 -11.63 7.88 -17.97
N LEU A 564 -10.40 7.55 -17.55
CA LEU A 564 -10.12 6.48 -16.59
C LEU A 564 -9.78 7.03 -15.21
N HIS A 565 -9.83 8.35 -15.03
CA HIS A 565 -9.48 9.01 -13.78
C HIS A 565 -8.07 8.64 -13.29
N ALA A 566 -7.15 8.44 -14.23
CA ALA A 566 -5.77 8.12 -13.90
C ALA A 566 -5.14 9.25 -13.07
N ARG A 567 -4.52 8.87 -11.96
CA ARG A 567 -3.83 9.77 -11.03
C ARG A 567 -2.32 9.60 -11.19
N TYR A 568 -1.60 10.71 -11.13
CA TYR A 568 -0.15 10.76 -11.33
C TYR A 568 0.58 11.32 -10.11
N PHE A 569 1.82 10.89 -9.88
CA PHE A 569 2.72 11.49 -8.90
C PHE A 569 4.13 11.56 -9.48
N LYS A 570 4.75 12.73 -9.41
CA LYS A 570 6.09 12.99 -9.95
C LYS A 570 7.09 13.17 -8.81
N GLN A 571 8.18 12.42 -8.86
CA GLN A 571 9.34 12.56 -7.98
C GLN A 571 10.58 12.83 -8.84
N SER A 572 11.36 13.84 -8.47
CA SER A 572 12.61 14.18 -9.12
C SER A 572 13.78 13.80 -8.21
N PHE A 573 14.77 13.13 -8.77
CA PHE A 573 15.93 12.68 -8.01
C PHE A 573 17.16 12.69 -8.90
N GLY A 574 18.06 13.63 -8.64
CA GLY A 574 19.20 13.90 -9.53
C GLY A 574 18.71 14.23 -10.95
N GLU A 575 19.19 13.47 -11.92
CA GLU A 575 18.89 13.64 -13.36
C GLU A 575 17.62 12.90 -13.81
N ILE A 576 16.94 12.16 -12.91
CA ILE A 576 15.77 11.37 -13.26
C ILE A 576 14.49 11.99 -12.68
N ASP A 577 13.49 12.16 -13.55
CA ASP A 577 12.10 12.36 -13.16
C ASP A 577 11.38 11.02 -13.20
N VAL A 578 10.62 10.73 -12.15
CA VAL A 578 9.88 9.48 -11.98
C VAL A 578 8.40 9.79 -11.86
N ILE A 579 7.61 9.32 -12.83
CA ILE A 579 6.17 9.51 -12.84
C ILE A 579 5.49 8.16 -12.54
N THR A 580 4.81 8.09 -11.40
CA THR A 580 3.97 6.96 -11.01
C THR A 580 2.52 7.27 -11.42
N GLU A 581 1.85 6.31 -12.04
CA GLU A 581 0.45 6.38 -12.48
C GLU A 581 -0.35 5.25 -11.80
N TRP A 582 -1.50 5.60 -11.26
CA TRP A 582 -2.51 4.68 -10.76
C TRP A 582 -3.80 4.88 -11.54
N ILE A 583 -4.42 3.80 -11.98
CA ILE A 583 -5.73 3.86 -12.64
C ILE A 583 -6.73 3.09 -11.78
N PRO A 584 -7.80 3.75 -11.29
CA PRO A 584 -8.82 3.09 -10.48
C PRO A 584 -9.47 1.90 -11.18
N GLY A 585 -9.54 0.75 -10.49
CA GLY A 585 -10.12 -0.48 -11.04
C GLY A 585 -11.57 -0.31 -11.51
N ALA A 586 -12.40 0.37 -10.72
CA ALA A 586 -13.80 0.64 -11.06
C ALA A 586 -13.97 1.42 -12.37
N ALA A 587 -13.10 2.39 -12.65
CA ALA A 587 -13.13 3.14 -13.90
C ALA A 587 -12.76 2.25 -15.10
N LEU A 588 -11.77 1.37 -14.93
CA LEU A 588 -11.39 0.39 -15.93
C LEU A 588 -12.51 -0.61 -16.21
N GLU A 589 -13.16 -1.15 -15.18
CA GLU A 589 -14.30 -2.06 -15.31
C GLU A 589 -15.46 -1.43 -16.08
N GLU A 590 -15.82 -0.18 -15.76
CA GLU A 590 -16.88 0.54 -16.44
C GLU A 590 -16.53 0.79 -17.92
N LYS A 591 -15.35 1.36 -18.20
CA LYS A 591 -14.97 1.74 -19.56
C LYS A 591 -14.60 0.55 -20.45
N SER A 592 -14.17 -0.57 -19.85
CA SER A 592 -13.85 -1.79 -20.59
C SER A 592 -15.07 -2.68 -20.89
N ALA A 593 -16.24 -2.39 -20.33
CA ALA A 593 -17.43 -3.22 -20.47
C ALA A 593 -17.88 -3.46 -21.93
N SER A 594 -17.56 -2.54 -22.84
CA SER A 594 -17.84 -2.66 -24.28
C SER A 594 -16.69 -3.22 -25.13
N LEU A 595 -15.52 -3.46 -24.54
CA LEU A 595 -14.36 -3.99 -25.26
C LEU A 595 -14.56 -5.47 -25.60
N MET A 596 -14.09 -5.86 -26.78
CA MET A 596 -13.98 -7.26 -27.19
C MET A 596 -12.54 -7.72 -26.98
N LEU A 597 -12.28 -8.38 -25.86
CA LEU A 597 -10.99 -8.98 -25.54
C LEU A 597 -11.08 -10.50 -25.78
N GLU A 598 -10.01 -11.13 -26.27
CA GLU A 598 -9.99 -12.59 -26.49
C GLU A 598 -10.15 -13.38 -25.17
N ARG A 599 -9.72 -12.81 -24.05
CA ARG A 599 -9.90 -13.36 -22.69
C ARG A 599 -11.33 -13.23 -22.16
N GLY A 600 -12.21 -12.53 -22.88
CA GLY A 600 -13.59 -12.28 -22.48
C GLY A 600 -13.77 -10.93 -21.77
N LYS A 601 -14.93 -10.74 -21.12
CA LYS A 601 -15.24 -9.49 -20.43
C LYS A 601 -14.45 -9.36 -19.14
N VAL A 602 -13.95 -8.16 -18.85
CA VAL A 602 -13.37 -7.82 -17.55
C VAL A 602 -14.46 -7.86 -16.48
N LYS A 603 -14.17 -8.53 -15.37
CA LYS A 603 -15.03 -8.69 -14.19
C LYS A 603 -14.59 -7.76 -13.07
N HIS A 604 -13.29 -7.69 -12.80
CA HIS A 604 -12.71 -6.86 -11.75
C HIS A 604 -11.25 -6.54 -12.05
N VAL A 605 -10.78 -5.35 -11.65
CA VAL A 605 -9.38 -4.94 -11.81
C VAL A 605 -8.82 -4.52 -10.44
N PRO A 606 -8.25 -5.46 -9.67
CA PRO A 606 -7.68 -5.15 -8.35
C PRO A 606 -6.56 -4.09 -8.37
N LEU A 607 -5.75 -4.09 -9.43
CA LEU A 607 -4.53 -3.28 -9.48
C LEU A 607 -4.17 -2.89 -10.90
N PHE A 608 -3.90 -1.59 -11.12
CA PHE A 608 -3.35 -1.10 -12.37
C PHE A 608 -2.38 0.06 -12.14
N MET A 609 -1.08 -0.23 -12.22
CA MET A 609 -0.03 0.72 -11.87
C MET A 609 1.08 0.77 -12.91
N ASN A 610 1.54 1.98 -13.22
CA ASN A 610 2.69 2.24 -14.10
C ASN A 610 3.70 3.16 -13.43
N LYS A 611 4.97 3.00 -13.80
CA LYS A 611 6.05 3.86 -13.35
C LYS A 611 7.03 4.12 -14.49
N TYR A 612 7.17 5.38 -14.85
CA TYR A 612 8.03 5.84 -15.95
C TYR A 612 9.21 6.61 -15.37
N TYR A 613 10.41 6.26 -15.79
CA TYR A 613 11.65 6.93 -15.42
C TYR A 613 12.15 7.70 -16.63
N ILE A 614 12.27 9.01 -16.48
CA ILE A 614 12.53 9.95 -17.56
C ILE A 614 13.84 10.68 -17.25
N ASP A 615 14.78 10.64 -18.20
CA ASP A 615 15.99 11.44 -18.12
C ASP A 615 15.66 12.92 -18.38
N ARG A 616 15.99 13.79 -17.43
CA ARG A 616 15.61 15.22 -17.45
C ARG A 616 16.31 16.01 -18.54
N ALA A 617 17.52 15.61 -18.92
CA ALA A 617 18.29 16.31 -19.94
C ALA A 617 17.75 16.04 -21.36
N SER A 618 17.22 14.84 -21.60
CA SER A 618 16.77 14.39 -22.92
C SER A 618 15.26 14.20 -23.05
N ASP A 619 14.49 14.29 -21.97
CA ASP A 619 13.06 13.97 -21.87
C ASP A 619 12.71 12.56 -22.35
N ARG A 620 13.67 11.63 -22.35
CA ARG A 620 13.49 10.26 -22.84
C ARG A 620 13.16 9.31 -21.70
N VAL A 621 12.25 8.37 -21.96
CA VAL A 621 11.93 7.30 -21.03
C VAL A 621 13.10 6.31 -21.01
N VAL A 622 13.83 6.22 -19.90
CA VAL A 622 14.97 5.29 -19.76
C VAL A 622 14.56 3.95 -19.17
N LYS A 623 13.44 3.92 -18.45
CA LYS A 623 12.88 2.70 -17.85
C LYS A 623 11.36 2.83 -17.69
N HIS A 624 10.66 1.71 -17.79
CA HIS A 624 9.23 1.59 -17.48
C HIS A 624 9.04 0.36 -16.59
N THR A 625 8.26 0.48 -15.53
CA THR A 625 7.89 -0.62 -14.64
C THR A 625 6.39 -0.63 -14.48
N TRP A 626 5.78 -1.81 -14.51
CA TRP A 626 4.33 -1.95 -14.40
C TRP A 626 3.93 -3.12 -13.51
N ARG A 627 2.70 -3.05 -12.99
CA ARG A 627 2.02 -4.15 -12.30
C ARG A 627 0.51 -4.02 -12.52
N TYR A 628 -0.08 -5.07 -13.07
CA TYR A 628 -1.50 -5.18 -13.37
C TYR A 628 -2.04 -6.49 -12.81
N GLU A 629 -3.26 -6.43 -12.28
CA GLU A 629 -4.04 -7.58 -11.86
C GLU A 629 -5.42 -7.45 -12.49
N GLU A 630 -5.80 -8.43 -13.32
CA GLU A 630 -7.03 -8.41 -14.11
C GLU A 630 -7.81 -9.71 -13.85
N ILE A 631 -9.11 -9.61 -13.58
CA ILE A 631 -10.02 -10.74 -13.41
C ILE A 631 -11.07 -10.69 -14.52
N TYR A 632 -11.22 -11.79 -15.24
CA TYR A 632 -12.18 -11.91 -16.33
C TYR A 632 -13.44 -12.66 -15.89
N SER A 633 -14.51 -12.50 -16.65
CA SER A 633 -15.81 -13.18 -16.46
C SER A 633 -15.74 -14.72 -16.54
N SER A 634 -14.66 -15.26 -17.09
CA SER A 634 -14.29 -16.68 -17.05
C SER A 634 -13.70 -17.13 -15.70
N ASP A 635 -13.59 -16.22 -14.72
CA ASP A 635 -12.84 -16.36 -13.47
C ASP A 635 -11.33 -16.57 -13.68
N GLU A 636 -10.81 -16.26 -14.88
CA GLU A 636 -9.37 -16.22 -15.13
C GLU A 636 -8.76 -15.00 -14.42
N TYR A 637 -7.70 -15.26 -13.64
CA TYR A 637 -6.88 -14.24 -12.98
C TYR A 637 -5.56 -14.06 -13.72
N VAL A 638 -5.29 -12.83 -14.16
CA VAL A 638 -4.06 -12.44 -14.86
C VAL A 638 -3.28 -11.49 -13.96
N ALA A 639 -2.13 -11.95 -13.48
CA ALA A 639 -1.15 -11.10 -12.84
C ALA A 639 -0.01 -10.84 -13.82
N TYR A 640 0.15 -9.58 -14.23
CA TYR A 640 1.20 -9.16 -15.15
C TYR A 640 2.05 -8.06 -14.54
N SER A 641 3.36 -8.29 -14.47
CA SER A 641 4.30 -7.29 -13.96
C SER A 641 5.60 -7.35 -14.72
N GLY A 642 6.34 -6.26 -14.75
CA GLY A 642 7.61 -6.27 -15.45
C GLY A 642 8.35 -4.95 -15.37
N THR A 643 9.50 -4.93 -16.04
CA THR A 643 10.34 -3.76 -16.18
C THR A 643 11.06 -3.81 -17.50
N ASP A 644 11.00 -2.70 -18.22
CA ASP A 644 11.74 -2.44 -19.45
C ASP A 644 12.78 -1.35 -19.22
N ARG A 645 13.96 -1.53 -19.80
CA ARG A 645 15.04 -0.53 -19.88
C ARG A 645 15.28 -0.18 -21.36
N TYR A 646 15.27 1.10 -21.68
CA TYR A 646 15.37 1.58 -23.07
C TYR A 646 16.81 2.03 -23.38
N ASP A 647 17.35 1.52 -24.48
CA ASP A 647 18.65 1.90 -25.05
C ASP A 647 18.45 2.54 -26.43
N TYR A 648 18.74 3.83 -26.50
CA TYR A 648 18.59 4.65 -27.70
C TYR A 648 19.87 4.76 -28.53
N ALA A 649 21.00 4.20 -28.08
CA ALA A 649 22.26 4.22 -28.81
C ALA A 649 22.31 3.13 -29.90
N ALA A 650 21.45 2.12 -29.82
CA ALA A 650 21.36 1.04 -30.78
C ALA A 650 20.78 1.52 -32.13
N ASN A 651 21.57 1.42 -33.20
CA ASN A 651 21.07 1.63 -34.56
C ASN A 651 20.47 0.33 -35.10
N VAL A 652 19.17 0.15 -34.88
CA VAL A 652 18.44 -1.06 -35.28
C VAL A 652 17.88 -0.87 -36.69
N LYS A 653 18.12 -1.86 -37.56
CA LYS A 653 17.51 -1.97 -38.88
C LYS A 653 17.02 -3.39 -39.08
N LEU A 654 15.72 -3.57 -39.24
CA LEU A 654 15.10 -4.89 -39.26
C LEU A 654 14.46 -5.23 -40.61
N SER A 655 14.46 -6.52 -40.91
CA SER A 655 13.65 -7.13 -41.95
C SER A 655 13.25 -8.53 -41.49
N ILE A 656 12.06 -8.98 -41.86
CA ILE A 656 11.56 -10.32 -41.51
C ILE A 656 12.07 -11.31 -42.57
N PRO A 657 12.89 -12.32 -42.20
CA PRO A 657 13.41 -13.30 -43.14
C PRO A 657 12.30 -14.10 -43.85
N ASP A 658 12.55 -14.56 -45.07
CA ASP A 658 11.57 -15.34 -45.84
C ASP A 658 11.25 -16.70 -45.19
N GLU A 659 12.20 -17.29 -44.48
CA GLU A 659 12.03 -18.56 -43.74
C GLU A 659 10.97 -18.41 -42.63
N VAL A 660 11.03 -17.29 -41.90
CA VAL A 660 10.04 -16.92 -40.87
C VAL A 660 8.65 -16.78 -41.49
N ARG A 661 8.55 -16.10 -42.64
CA ARG A 661 7.28 -15.90 -43.35
C ARG A 661 6.68 -17.20 -43.89
N LYS A 662 7.53 -18.16 -44.25
CA LYS A 662 7.13 -19.46 -44.81
C LYS A 662 6.86 -20.52 -43.73
N GLY A 663 7.06 -20.21 -42.45
CA GLY A 663 6.87 -21.17 -41.37
C GLY A 663 7.92 -22.28 -41.34
N VAL A 664 9.10 -22.05 -41.93
CA VAL A 664 10.13 -23.07 -42.11
C VAL A 664 11.11 -23.02 -40.94
N THR A 665 11.62 -24.19 -40.53
CA THR A 665 12.66 -24.33 -39.50
C THR A 665 13.92 -23.52 -39.88
N PRO A 666 14.54 -22.78 -38.94
CA PRO A 666 15.75 -22.01 -39.20
C PRO A 666 16.97 -22.87 -39.57
#